data_AF-A0A380PST4-F1
#
_entry.id   AF-A0A380PST4-F1
#
_cell.length_a   1.000
_cell.length_b   1.000
_cell.length_c   1.000
_cell.angle_alpha   90.00
_cell.angle_beta   90.00
_cell.angle_gamma   90.00
#
_symmetry.space_group_name_H-M   'P 1'
#
loop_
_entity.id
_entity.type
_entity.pdbx_description
1 polymer ?
#
loop_
_entity_poly.entity_id
_entity_poly.type
_entity_poly.pdbx_seq_one_letter_code
_entity_poly.pdbx_strand_id
1 'polypeptide(L)'
;MIKLKCFLTLMLLFLIFSFDVNASQPKVCFFIDENYQGESLCTTEGNAIDVLPTKWNDSISSIEIPRGMVVSVSKDVYFSGQTLTFKDSVDSLLLLRWANLNDEISSFKVREAACFYEFDQFVGDSFCLSGNESIDLYNDSNLAKQQYHIVNPLNDRISSISIPNDTQVTIYKDDEYTGTNFVLMNYFSIDELEKIGMNKEITSIKVHQQEEFICDQYCVVKGILSIPLGYGFGPYWLDDRIKYKEALISFNFSGDDNYSLDFSNDIIVKVVGRMILFIHKSHKENSFVFELDKRSDTLSFLLRFNGRYSEIQFIESVLTTPIYISPIVGSLFDFGLISLNLRLNNFNKDNLLVINKIVLTAEKKITRIERGVMGTTACWLMPIMSIYNYVIQGKCNQVDRFVNNIHDFFNNNNDKILQISGSAKPYPKIKANDSIEFDAPAVDFSSKVEGALTHINTDMRGEALTMPATALACNVSLKEQLLPHLRYRRDLKSGCVEWTLNILTDFTLLFGGSVTYWNAESFGRVIEHILKEGNTGQGASNSEVERRLVDNVQKHLAENDSDLINIKTAFDFAQLSYADYLQHHDHNTEVYSPLIAQELPMGRYELALQNFQFIETVPRIRREGQWIEDTELHFETEVISGMTDDTLAARQTILPVINEWRRTYYQAKAQSLTATAANESRHQPTTAVMDDRPTTETRIATDDSVIEAACLVSDVAQSWLRTSSDDYIYIVVRLAGQIVSITMAMDINESDTGIAGSLTNPDYVLRPEVEGGIRGAGTAAIRALADHLSKKGKRSLVSDVISKPSAVVKKKVGFKFINEF
;
A
#
# COMPACT_ATOMS: atom_id res chain seq x y z
N MET A 1 73.26 -18.12 42.58
CA MET A 1 73.08 -18.46 44.02
C MET A 1 71.74 -17.88 44.46
N ILE A 2 70.66 -18.67 44.40
CA ILE A 2 70.07 -19.44 45.52
C ILE A 2 69.24 -18.55 46.48
N LYS A 3 67.90 -18.72 46.34
CA LYS A 3 66.80 -18.70 47.34
C LYS A 3 66.51 -17.36 48.05
N LEU A 4 65.26 -16.99 48.35
CA LEU A 4 64.19 -17.83 48.89
C LEU A 4 62.80 -17.16 48.75
N LYS A 5 61.81 -18.01 48.45
CA LYS A 5 60.35 -17.84 48.38
C LYS A 5 59.70 -16.96 49.48
N CYS A 6 58.83 -16.05 49.06
CA CYS A 6 57.50 -15.83 49.67
C CYS A 6 56.64 -15.00 48.68
N PHE A 7 56.32 -15.65 47.56
CA PHE A 7 55.31 -15.23 46.61
C PHE A 7 54.06 -16.06 46.90
N LEU A 8 52.88 -15.45 46.75
CA LEU A 8 51.57 -16.11 46.65
C LEU A 8 50.88 -16.47 47.99
N THR A 9 50.31 -15.51 48.72
CA THR A 9 49.13 -15.75 49.62
C THR A 9 48.49 -14.51 50.29
N LEU A 10 48.85 -13.26 49.97
CA LEU A 10 48.30 -12.10 50.71
C LEU A 10 47.75 -10.95 49.84
N MET A 11 47.49 -11.19 48.55
CA MET A 11 47.00 -10.17 47.61
C MET A 11 45.84 -10.73 46.75
N LEU A 12 44.97 -11.52 47.37
CA LEU A 12 43.73 -12.01 46.74
C LEU A 12 42.53 -12.08 47.72
N LEU A 13 42.59 -11.36 48.85
CA LEU A 13 41.52 -11.38 49.87
C LEU A 13 40.99 -9.98 50.24
N PHE A 14 41.25 -8.97 49.39
CA PHE A 14 40.75 -7.59 49.55
C PHE A 14 39.97 -7.15 48.30
N LEU A 15 39.02 -7.98 47.87
CA LEU A 15 38.08 -7.66 46.77
C LEU A 15 36.62 -7.95 47.14
N ILE A 16 36.31 -7.99 48.45
CA ILE A 16 34.94 -8.13 48.95
C ILE A 16 34.78 -7.17 50.12
N PHE A 17 34.73 -5.87 49.86
CA PHE A 17 34.02 -4.87 50.67
C PHE A 17 33.95 -3.58 49.84
N SER A 18 33.29 -3.68 48.69
CA SER A 18 32.65 -2.52 48.09
C SER A 18 31.31 -2.39 48.81
N PHE A 19 31.15 -1.34 49.61
CA PHE A 19 29.81 -0.89 49.96
C PHE A 19 29.18 -0.36 48.68
N ASP A 20 28.48 -1.23 47.96
CA ASP A 20 27.59 -0.86 46.87
C ASP A 20 26.40 -0.11 47.48
N VAL A 21 26.48 1.21 47.54
CA VAL A 21 25.28 2.05 47.46
C VAL A 21 24.95 2.16 45.96
N ASN A 22 24.60 1.01 45.38
CA ASN A 22 24.00 0.86 44.07
C ASN A 22 22.62 0.27 44.33
N ALA A 23 21.59 0.86 43.73
CA ALA A 23 20.22 0.37 43.86
C ALA A 23 20.16 -1.14 43.59
N SER A 24 19.74 -1.92 44.58
CA SER A 24 19.61 -3.36 44.38
C SER A 24 18.35 -3.59 43.56
N GLN A 25 18.50 -3.97 42.28
CA GLN A 25 17.39 -4.54 41.51
C GLN A 25 16.65 -5.58 42.36
N PRO A 26 15.31 -5.71 42.26
CA PRO A 26 14.57 -6.70 43.03
C PRO A 26 15.11 -8.10 42.73
N LYS A 27 15.42 -8.85 43.80
CA LYS A 27 16.05 -10.17 43.72
C LYS A 27 15.22 -11.19 44.49
N VAL A 28 15.05 -12.36 43.89
CA VAL A 28 14.60 -13.56 44.60
C VAL A 28 15.81 -14.13 45.32
N CYS A 29 15.70 -14.35 46.63
CA CYS A 29 16.78 -14.88 47.46
C CYS A 29 16.38 -16.25 48.03
N PHE A 30 17.24 -17.24 47.80
CA PHE A 30 17.11 -18.60 48.31
C PHE A 30 18.04 -18.78 49.50
N PHE A 31 17.51 -19.26 50.62
CA PHE A 31 18.22 -19.37 51.88
C PHE A 31 18.35 -20.82 52.30
N ILE A 32 19.52 -21.15 52.87
CA ILE A 32 19.79 -22.50 53.35
C ILE A 32 18.99 -22.85 54.62
N ASP A 33 18.63 -21.84 55.41
CA ASP A 33 17.83 -22.01 56.63
C ASP A 33 16.41 -21.42 56.45
N GLU A 34 15.52 -21.78 57.36
CA GLU A 34 14.17 -21.20 57.44
C GLU A 34 14.18 -19.72 57.85
N ASN A 35 13.05 -19.04 57.64
CA ASN A 35 12.79 -17.65 58.00
C ASN A 35 13.81 -16.67 57.41
N TYR A 36 14.28 -16.95 56.19
CA TYR A 36 15.22 -16.12 55.42
C TYR A 36 16.57 -15.94 56.16
N GLN A 37 17.04 -16.98 56.85
CA GLN A 37 18.29 -16.97 57.60
C GLN A 37 19.39 -17.76 56.89
N GLY A 38 20.62 -17.63 57.38
CA GLY A 38 21.77 -18.34 56.84
C GLY A 38 22.36 -17.68 55.58
N GLU A 39 23.14 -18.45 54.83
CA GLU A 39 23.68 -17.97 53.56
C GLU A 39 22.59 -17.92 52.49
N SER A 40 22.64 -16.89 51.63
CA SER A 40 21.67 -16.69 50.56
C SER A 40 22.26 -16.72 49.14
N LEU A 41 21.54 -17.33 48.20
CA LEU A 41 21.77 -17.21 46.76
C LEU A 41 20.67 -16.33 46.18
N CYS A 42 21.03 -15.13 45.70
CA CYS A 42 20.06 -14.18 45.15
C CYS A 42 20.20 -14.03 43.65
N THR A 43 19.08 -13.90 42.94
CA THR A 43 19.03 -13.75 41.49
C THR A 43 17.90 -12.81 41.05
N THR A 44 18.03 -12.21 39.88
CA THR A 44 17.07 -11.25 39.31
C THR A 44 16.05 -11.95 38.41
N GLU A 45 15.09 -11.16 37.90
CA GLU A 45 14.13 -11.61 36.87
C GLU A 45 14.82 -12.20 35.63
N GLY A 46 14.14 -13.13 34.96
CA GLY A 46 14.64 -13.81 33.75
C GLY A 46 15.75 -14.85 33.94
N ASN A 47 16.43 -14.85 35.08
CA ASN A 47 17.52 -15.81 35.33
C ASN A 47 17.00 -17.21 35.66
N ALA A 48 17.73 -18.21 35.17
CA ALA A 48 17.49 -19.62 35.47
C ALA A 48 18.80 -20.34 35.81
N ILE A 49 18.73 -21.29 36.73
CA ILE A 49 19.84 -22.19 37.08
C ILE A 49 19.32 -23.62 36.90
N ASP A 50 19.80 -24.29 35.86
CA ASP A 50 19.44 -25.65 35.48
C ASP A 50 20.16 -26.70 36.35
N VAL A 51 21.33 -26.38 36.90
CA VAL A 51 22.05 -27.21 37.87
C VAL A 51 22.56 -26.34 39.00
N LEU A 52 22.03 -26.51 40.22
CA LEU A 52 22.52 -25.76 41.37
C LEU A 52 23.97 -26.16 41.72
N PRO A 53 24.83 -25.20 42.09
CA PRO A 53 26.16 -25.52 42.60
C PRO A 53 26.05 -26.41 43.85
N THR A 54 27.02 -27.30 44.06
CA THR A 54 27.01 -28.33 45.12
C THR A 54 26.68 -27.81 46.52
N LYS A 55 26.99 -26.54 46.81
CA LYS A 55 26.68 -25.90 48.09
C LYS A 55 25.18 -25.62 48.30
N TRP A 56 24.43 -25.42 47.22
CA TRP A 56 23.02 -24.99 47.23
C TRP A 56 22.06 -26.11 46.82
N ASN A 57 22.56 -27.08 46.06
CA ASN A 57 21.77 -28.23 45.63
C ASN A 57 21.26 -29.00 46.84
N ASP A 58 19.95 -29.22 46.92
CA ASP A 58 19.31 -29.97 48.00
C ASP A 58 19.65 -29.39 49.39
N SER A 59 19.68 -28.06 49.50
CA SER A 59 20.00 -27.37 50.76
C SER A 59 19.17 -26.09 51.00
N ILE A 60 18.14 -25.84 50.19
CA ILE A 60 17.32 -24.61 50.28
C ILE A 60 16.11 -24.89 51.18
N SER A 61 15.90 -24.03 52.18
CA SER A 61 14.83 -24.17 53.19
C SER A 61 13.87 -22.98 53.27
N SER A 62 14.21 -21.81 52.71
CA SER A 62 13.26 -20.70 52.56
C SER A 62 13.57 -19.84 51.32
N ILE A 63 12.56 -19.11 50.82
CA ILE A 63 12.65 -18.32 49.59
C ILE A 63 11.99 -16.96 49.80
N GLU A 64 12.76 -15.88 49.69
CA GLU A 64 12.24 -14.52 49.69
C GLU A 64 11.96 -14.08 48.25
N ILE A 65 10.70 -13.72 47.97
CA ILE A 65 10.23 -13.35 46.63
C ILE A 65 9.66 -11.93 46.72
N PRO A 66 10.28 -10.93 46.05
CA PRO A 66 9.72 -9.60 45.95
C PRO A 66 8.33 -9.64 45.30
N ARG A 67 7.44 -8.75 45.75
CA ARG A 67 6.08 -8.64 45.23
C ARG A 67 6.09 -8.55 43.70
N GLY A 68 5.23 -9.34 43.06
CA GLY A 68 5.02 -9.33 41.61
C GLY A 68 6.03 -10.17 40.83
N MET A 69 7.09 -10.69 41.47
CA MET A 69 7.98 -11.68 40.87
C MET A 69 7.43 -13.10 41.04
N VAL A 70 7.79 -13.98 40.11
CA VAL A 70 7.37 -15.38 40.11
C VAL A 70 8.58 -16.27 39.91
N VAL A 71 8.70 -17.30 40.74
CA VAL A 71 9.79 -18.29 40.64
C VAL A 71 9.24 -19.70 40.58
N SER A 72 9.76 -20.50 39.66
CA SER A 72 9.51 -21.94 39.59
C SER A 72 10.76 -22.66 40.09
N VAL A 73 10.58 -23.60 41.02
CA VAL A 73 11.65 -24.44 41.55
C VAL A 73 11.35 -25.91 41.26
N SER A 74 12.38 -26.70 41.02
CA SER A 74 12.28 -28.09 40.62
C SER A 74 13.17 -28.97 41.50
N LYS A 75 12.67 -30.16 41.83
CA LYS A 75 13.40 -31.11 42.66
C LYS A 75 14.66 -31.67 42.01
N ASP A 76 14.62 -31.84 40.69
CA ASP A 76 15.74 -32.38 39.94
C ASP A 76 16.44 -31.29 39.11
N VAL A 77 17.63 -31.62 38.62
CA VAL A 77 18.35 -30.79 37.64
C VAL A 77 17.60 -30.67 36.31
N TYR A 78 17.99 -29.70 35.49
CA TYR A 78 17.41 -29.39 34.18
C TYR A 78 15.90 -29.09 34.21
N PHE A 79 15.43 -28.46 35.29
CA PHE A 79 14.02 -28.09 35.50
C PHE A 79 13.06 -29.29 35.44
N SER A 80 13.54 -30.45 35.88
CA SER A 80 12.81 -31.71 35.79
C SER A 80 12.29 -32.20 37.15
N GLY A 81 11.58 -33.32 37.15
CA GLY A 81 10.92 -33.82 38.36
C GLY A 81 9.74 -32.98 38.79
N GLN A 82 9.48 -32.95 40.10
CA GLN A 82 8.38 -32.16 40.66
C GLN A 82 8.74 -30.68 40.65
N THR A 83 7.90 -29.87 40.01
CA THR A 83 8.09 -28.41 39.90
C THR A 83 6.94 -27.67 40.57
N LEU A 84 7.26 -26.68 41.40
CA LEU A 84 6.28 -25.78 42.03
C LEU A 84 6.61 -24.33 41.69
N THR A 85 5.57 -23.50 41.58
CA THR A 85 5.69 -22.08 41.25
C THR A 85 5.18 -21.25 42.42
N PHE A 86 6.00 -20.28 42.84
CA PHE A 86 5.75 -19.40 43.97
C PHE A 86 5.63 -17.94 43.50
N LYS A 87 4.66 -17.23 44.08
CA LYS A 87 4.39 -15.80 43.83
C LYS A 87 4.62 -14.92 45.05
N ASP A 88 4.68 -15.52 46.23
CA ASP A 88 4.86 -14.86 47.52
C ASP A 88 5.99 -15.56 48.28
N SER A 89 6.71 -14.81 49.13
CA SER A 89 7.79 -15.35 49.95
C SER A 89 7.34 -16.57 50.78
N VAL A 90 8.24 -17.53 50.91
CA VAL A 90 8.03 -18.79 51.60
C VAL A 90 9.01 -18.86 52.76
N ASP A 91 8.48 -18.71 53.97
CA ASP A 91 9.22 -18.63 55.23
C ASP A 91 9.82 -19.97 55.69
N SER A 92 9.25 -21.09 55.28
CA SER A 92 9.78 -22.44 55.51
C SER A 92 9.40 -23.29 54.30
N LEU A 93 10.15 -24.32 53.91
CA LEU A 93 9.73 -25.28 52.88
C LEU A 93 9.30 -26.63 53.48
N LEU A 94 9.33 -26.76 54.82
CA LEU A 94 8.98 -27.98 55.54
C LEU A 94 7.47 -28.30 55.53
N LEU A 95 6.60 -27.31 55.29
CA LEU A 95 5.16 -27.59 55.32
C LEU A 95 4.76 -28.49 54.15
N LEU A 96 4.02 -29.55 54.47
CA LEU A 96 3.47 -30.55 53.52
C LEU A 96 2.76 -29.95 52.31
N ARG A 97 2.19 -28.74 52.43
CA ARG A 97 1.55 -28.01 51.33
C ARG A 97 2.50 -27.65 50.18
N TRP A 98 3.81 -27.66 50.42
CA TRP A 98 4.85 -27.39 49.42
C TRP A 98 5.57 -28.66 48.98
N ALA A 99 4.92 -29.82 49.12
CA ALA A 99 5.41 -31.11 48.65
C ALA A 99 6.80 -31.53 49.18
N ASN A 100 7.15 -31.10 50.40
CA ASN A 100 8.43 -31.40 51.04
C ASN A 100 9.64 -30.92 50.22
N LEU A 101 9.58 -29.72 49.65
CA LEU A 101 10.69 -29.14 48.88
C LEU A 101 11.91 -28.73 49.72
N ASN A 102 11.83 -28.83 51.04
CA ASN A 102 12.93 -28.50 51.94
C ASN A 102 14.14 -29.37 51.66
N ASP A 103 15.30 -28.76 51.40
CA ASP A 103 16.54 -29.46 51.06
C ASP A 103 16.39 -30.44 49.88
N GLU A 104 15.46 -30.16 48.96
CA GLU A 104 15.20 -31.00 47.78
C GLU A 104 15.23 -30.19 46.48
N ILE A 105 15.55 -28.90 46.50
CA ILE A 105 15.60 -28.06 45.29
C ILE A 105 16.97 -28.23 44.60
N SER A 106 16.97 -28.65 43.34
CA SER A 106 18.17 -28.82 42.51
C SER A 106 18.22 -27.89 41.28
N SER A 107 17.11 -27.26 40.89
CA SER A 107 17.08 -26.23 39.84
C SER A 107 15.94 -25.22 40.02
N PHE A 108 16.08 -24.02 39.44
CA PHE A 108 15.03 -23.00 39.49
C PHE A 108 15.04 -22.07 38.26
N LYS A 109 13.89 -21.48 37.97
CA LYS A 109 13.70 -20.43 36.96
C LYS A 109 12.91 -19.27 37.55
N VAL A 110 13.48 -18.07 37.53
CA VAL A 110 12.73 -16.83 37.80
C VAL A 110 12.10 -16.36 36.50
N ARG A 111 10.81 -16.06 36.53
CA ARG A 111 10.09 -15.57 35.36
C ARG A 111 10.56 -14.15 35.01
N GLU A 112 10.58 -13.83 33.72
CA GLU A 112 10.82 -12.47 33.27
C GLU A 112 9.76 -11.51 33.84
N ALA A 113 10.17 -10.29 34.18
CA ALA A 113 9.30 -9.29 34.82
C ALA A 113 9.67 -7.87 34.40
N ALA A 114 8.65 -7.02 34.22
CA ALA A 114 8.88 -5.59 34.03
C ALA A 114 9.18 -4.93 35.38
N CYS A 115 10.22 -4.11 35.45
CA CYS A 115 10.67 -3.47 36.70
C CYS A 115 10.56 -1.95 36.61
N PHE A 116 10.11 -1.32 37.69
CA PHE A 116 9.80 0.11 37.79
C PHE A 116 10.66 0.75 38.86
N TYR A 117 11.29 1.88 38.54
CA TYR A 117 12.34 2.50 39.35
C TYR A 117 12.03 3.95 39.66
N GLU A 118 12.35 4.36 40.89
CA GLU A 118 12.19 5.73 41.40
C GLU A 118 12.99 6.76 40.61
N PHE A 119 14.21 6.41 40.22
CA PHE A 119 15.12 7.30 39.50
C PHE A 119 15.42 6.77 38.10
N ASP A 120 15.98 7.64 37.26
CA ASP A 120 16.41 7.27 35.92
C ASP A 120 17.59 6.29 35.94
N GLN A 121 17.93 5.68 34.81
CA GLN A 121 19.01 4.68 34.70
C GLN A 121 18.78 3.41 35.53
N PHE A 122 17.52 3.09 35.86
CA PHE A 122 17.11 1.87 36.56
C PHE A 122 17.69 1.77 37.98
N VAL A 123 17.69 2.90 38.71
CA VAL A 123 18.19 2.99 40.09
C VAL A 123 17.13 3.59 41.04
N GLY A 124 17.41 3.54 42.35
CA GLY A 124 16.49 3.93 43.42
C GLY A 124 15.62 2.79 43.92
N ASP A 125 14.57 3.13 44.67
CA ASP A 125 13.56 2.16 45.08
C ASP A 125 12.87 1.55 43.85
N SER A 126 12.55 0.26 43.91
CA SER A 126 11.97 -0.45 42.75
C SER A 126 11.12 -1.66 43.12
N PHE A 127 10.25 -2.06 42.19
CA PHE A 127 9.50 -3.31 42.22
C PHE A 127 9.37 -3.88 40.80
N CYS A 128 9.03 -5.16 40.69
CA CYS A 128 8.82 -5.81 39.40
C CYS A 128 7.45 -6.50 39.34
N LEU A 129 6.90 -6.63 38.14
CA LEU A 129 5.64 -7.31 37.85
C LEU A 129 5.86 -8.30 36.71
N SER A 130 5.66 -9.59 36.98
CA SER A 130 5.61 -10.65 35.97
C SER A 130 4.28 -10.61 35.20
N GLY A 131 4.21 -11.35 34.09
CA GLY A 131 3.02 -11.39 33.24
C GLY A 131 1.71 -11.75 33.96
N ASN A 132 0.66 -10.98 33.67
CA ASN A 132 -0.69 -10.98 34.24
C ASN A 132 -0.80 -10.41 35.66
N GLU A 133 0.25 -9.79 36.20
CA GLU A 133 0.17 -9.01 37.42
C GLU A 133 -0.22 -7.55 37.11
N SER A 134 -0.85 -6.91 38.09
CA SER A 134 -1.26 -5.51 38.03
C SER A 134 -1.14 -4.86 39.40
N ILE A 135 -0.90 -3.55 39.44
CA ILE A 135 -0.82 -2.79 40.68
C ILE A 135 -1.49 -1.42 40.54
N ASP A 136 -2.17 -1.01 41.59
CA ASP A 136 -2.69 0.34 41.79
C ASP A 136 -1.84 1.01 42.88
N LEU A 137 -0.98 1.95 42.53
CA LEU A 137 0.00 2.54 43.46
C LEU A 137 -0.68 3.43 44.51
N TYR A 138 -1.90 3.89 44.25
CA TYR A 138 -2.68 4.72 45.16
C TYR A 138 -3.44 3.88 46.20
N ASN A 139 -4.17 2.86 45.73
CA ASN A 139 -5.10 2.08 46.57
C ASN A 139 -4.46 0.84 47.20
N ASP A 140 -3.34 0.35 46.67
CA ASP A 140 -2.68 -0.86 47.14
C ASP A 140 -1.76 -0.59 48.34
N SER A 141 -2.34 -0.01 49.39
CA SER A 141 -1.73 0.06 50.72
C SER A 141 -1.98 -1.27 51.46
N ASN A 142 -1.15 -2.27 51.17
CA ASN A 142 -0.73 -3.34 52.10
C ASN A 142 -1.81 -3.94 53.04
N LEU A 143 -2.54 -4.97 52.60
CA LEU A 143 -3.40 -5.76 53.50
C LEU A 143 -2.60 -6.63 54.51
N ALA A 144 -1.29 -6.84 54.31
CA ALA A 144 -0.46 -7.70 55.16
C ALA A 144 0.44 -6.95 56.18
N LYS A 145 0.63 -5.63 56.02
CA LYS A 145 1.30 -4.77 57.02
C LYS A 145 0.43 -3.56 57.34
N GLN A 146 -0.63 -3.77 58.12
CA GLN A 146 -1.33 -2.69 58.81
C GLN A 146 -0.38 -2.04 59.83
N GLN A 147 0.39 -1.03 59.41
CA GLN A 147 0.87 -0.05 60.39
C GLN A 147 1.15 1.36 59.88
N TYR A 148 1.10 1.64 58.57
CA TYR A 148 1.20 3.02 58.08
C TYR A 148 0.35 3.26 56.82
N HIS A 149 -0.41 4.36 56.80
CA HIS A 149 -1.12 4.94 55.64
C HIS A 149 -0.15 5.50 54.58
N ILE A 150 0.89 4.77 54.22
CA ILE A 150 1.84 5.23 53.21
C ILE A 150 1.39 4.64 51.88
N VAL A 151 0.76 5.50 51.08
CA VAL A 151 0.65 5.42 49.61
C VAL A 151 1.95 4.83 49.08
N ASN A 152 1.90 3.86 48.15
CA ASN A 152 3.11 3.24 47.62
C ASN A 152 4.12 4.35 47.28
N PRO A 153 5.35 4.35 47.84
CA PRO A 153 6.27 5.47 47.72
C PRO A 153 6.70 5.75 46.28
N LEU A 154 6.33 4.88 45.33
CA LEU A 154 6.55 5.03 43.91
C LEU A 154 5.37 5.63 43.14
N ASN A 155 4.22 5.87 43.77
CA ASN A 155 3.10 6.58 43.14
C ASN A 155 3.58 7.95 42.63
N ASP A 156 3.39 8.25 41.35
CA ASP A 156 3.86 9.48 40.70
C ASP A 156 5.38 9.71 40.83
N ARG A 157 6.15 8.66 41.10
CA ARG A 157 7.61 8.75 41.33
C ARG A 157 8.42 7.76 40.50
N ILE A 158 7.77 7.01 39.59
CA ILE A 158 8.47 6.16 38.62
C ILE A 158 9.14 7.04 37.56
N SER A 159 10.46 6.92 37.44
CA SER A 159 11.28 7.68 36.50
C SER A 159 11.98 6.81 35.45
N SER A 160 12.08 5.49 35.65
CA SER A 160 12.50 4.57 34.58
C SER A 160 11.84 3.20 34.70
N ILE A 161 11.70 2.52 33.56
CA ILE A 161 10.99 1.24 33.45
C ILE A 161 11.83 0.28 32.59
N SER A 162 12.12 -0.91 33.10
CA SER A 162 12.73 -2.01 32.34
C SER A 162 11.64 -2.99 31.91
N ILE A 163 11.62 -3.38 30.63
CA ILE A 163 10.59 -4.28 30.07
C ILE A 163 11.28 -5.37 29.23
N PRO A 164 11.04 -6.66 29.52
CA PRO A 164 11.49 -7.79 28.69
C PRO A 164 10.83 -7.83 27.31
N ASN A 165 11.45 -8.52 26.35
CA ASN A 165 11.00 -8.51 24.93
C ASN A 165 9.62 -9.15 24.71
N ASP A 166 9.21 -10.09 25.56
CA ASP A 166 7.92 -10.81 25.47
C ASP A 166 6.81 -10.14 26.31
N THR A 167 7.07 -8.93 26.81
CA THR A 167 6.26 -8.26 27.81
C THR A 167 5.76 -6.92 27.30
N GLN A 168 4.47 -6.64 27.51
CA GLN A 168 3.86 -5.33 27.34
C GLN A 168 3.38 -4.79 28.67
N VAL A 169 3.64 -3.52 28.91
CA VAL A 169 3.23 -2.81 30.13
C VAL A 169 2.27 -1.70 29.74
N THR A 170 1.06 -1.72 30.29
CA THR A 170 0.13 -0.58 30.21
C THR A 170 0.28 0.27 31.46
N ILE A 171 0.67 1.53 31.29
CA ILE A 171 0.74 2.52 32.36
C ILE A 171 -0.42 3.49 32.24
N TYR A 172 -1.00 3.86 33.39
CA TYR A 172 -2.17 4.72 33.49
C TYR A 172 -1.86 5.94 34.36
N LYS A 173 -2.38 7.10 33.94
CA LYS A 173 -2.29 8.33 34.73
C LYS A 173 -3.08 8.26 36.02
N ASP A 174 -4.24 7.63 35.95
CA ASP A 174 -5.19 7.58 37.07
C ASP A 174 -5.17 6.19 37.72
N ASP A 175 -5.71 6.10 38.93
CA ASP A 175 -5.95 4.85 39.64
C ASP A 175 -7.08 4.05 38.99
N GLU A 176 -7.34 2.84 39.51
CA GLU A 176 -8.35 1.91 38.98
C GLU A 176 -8.19 1.58 37.47
N TYR A 177 -6.99 1.80 36.92
CA TYR A 177 -6.66 1.56 35.51
C TYR A 177 -7.49 2.41 34.54
N THR A 178 -7.68 3.68 34.89
CA THR A 178 -8.45 4.67 34.13
C THR A 178 -7.58 5.81 33.58
N GLY A 179 -8.20 6.79 32.93
CA GLY A 179 -7.48 7.94 32.40
C GLY A 179 -6.66 7.69 31.14
N THR A 180 -5.72 8.61 30.90
CA THR A 180 -4.77 8.50 29.79
C THR A 180 -3.83 7.33 30.06
N ASN A 181 -3.61 6.50 29.05
CA ASN A 181 -2.76 5.33 29.17
C ASN A 181 -1.91 5.12 27.92
N PHE A 182 -0.79 4.43 28.10
CA PHE A 182 0.12 4.03 27.04
C PHE A 182 0.57 2.60 27.24
N VAL A 183 0.80 1.88 26.14
CA VAL A 183 1.38 0.55 26.14
C VAL A 183 2.85 0.62 25.72
N LEU A 184 3.71 0.10 26.58
CA LEU A 184 5.16 0.11 26.47
C LEU A 184 5.67 -1.31 26.22
N MET A 185 6.63 -1.47 25.30
CA MET A 185 7.16 -2.77 24.86
C MET A 185 8.70 -2.84 24.93
N ASN A 186 9.32 -1.77 25.42
CA ASN A 186 10.76 -1.61 25.54
C ASN A 186 11.05 -0.87 26.85
N TYR A 187 12.29 -0.81 27.29
CA TYR A 187 12.64 0.05 28.43
C TYR A 187 12.30 1.52 28.16
N PHE A 188 12.03 2.31 29.20
CA PHE A 188 11.78 3.75 29.15
C PHE A 188 12.62 4.49 30.20
N SER A 189 13.28 5.58 29.79
CA SER A 189 13.95 6.54 30.68
C SER A 189 13.04 7.71 31.06
N ILE A 190 13.49 8.55 31.98
CA ILE A 190 12.72 9.72 32.43
C ILE A 190 12.37 10.67 31.28
N ASP A 191 13.36 10.99 30.44
CA ASP A 191 13.19 11.88 29.28
C ASP A 191 12.14 11.32 28.29
N GLU A 192 12.04 10.00 28.18
CA GLU A 192 11.08 9.33 27.29
C GLU A 192 9.67 9.31 27.89
N LEU A 193 9.56 9.12 29.21
CA LEU A 193 8.28 9.26 29.93
C LEU A 193 7.79 10.70 29.89
N GLU A 194 8.67 11.70 29.94
CA GLU A 194 8.31 13.11 29.76
C GLU A 194 7.69 13.40 28.39
N LYS A 195 8.26 12.82 27.32
CA LYS A 195 7.77 12.99 25.94
C LYS A 195 6.34 12.49 25.72
N ILE A 196 5.89 11.51 26.50
CA ILE A 196 4.50 11.01 26.48
C ILE A 196 3.67 11.55 27.65
N GLY A 197 4.21 12.49 28.43
CA GLY A 197 3.52 13.11 29.56
C GLY A 197 3.20 12.16 30.72
N MET A 198 4.02 11.11 30.91
CA MET A 198 3.88 10.11 31.97
C MET A 198 4.91 10.27 33.10
N ASN A 199 5.89 11.17 32.97
CA ASN A 199 6.80 11.44 34.08
C ASN A 199 6.03 12.02 35.28
N LYS A 200 6.20 11.40 36.45
CA LYS A 200 5.51 11.75 37.71
C LYS A 200 3.98 11.72 37.67
N GLU A 201 3.43 10.87 36.81
CA GLU A 201 1.97 10.78 36.64
C GLU A 201 1.49 9.32 36.68
N ILE A 202 2.38 8.34 36.85
CA ILE A 202 2.01 6.92 36.79
C ILE A 202 1.41 6.49 38.13
N THR A 203 0.12 6.12 38.08
CA THR A 203 -0.66 5.74 39.26
C THR A 203 -1.09 4.27 39.24
N SER A 204 -1.37 3.69 38.07
CA SER A 204 -1.70 2.26 37.99
C SER A 204 -1.09 1.58 36.76
N ILE A 205 -0.84 0.27 36.87
CA ILE A 205 -0.01 -0.47 35.91
C ILE A 205 -0.55 -1.88 35.71
N LYS A 206 -0.59 -2.33 34.45
CA LYS A 206 -0.85 -3.73 34.07
C LYS A 206 0.30 -4.30 33.26
N VAL A 207 0.69 -5.53 33.56
CA VAL A 207 1.71 -6.25 32.80
C VAL A 207 1.09 -7.47 32.14
N HIS A 208 1.31 -7.61 30.84
CA HIS A 208 0.92 -8.77 30.07
C HIS A 208 2.14 -9.35 29.37
N GLN A 209 2.25 -10.68 29.34
CA GLN A 209 3.42 -11.36 28.80
C GLN A 209 2.97 -12.48 27.87
N GLN A 210 3.42 -12.43 26.63
CA GLN A 210 3.13 -13.39 25.58
C GLN A 210 4.28 -13.39 24.56
N GLU A 211 4.68 -14.56 24.08
CA GLU A 211 5.81 -14.74 23.16
C GLU A 211 5.67 -13.90 21.87
N GLU A 212 4.46 -13.85 21.31
CA GLU A 212 4.11 -12.97 20.19
C GLU A 212 2.78 -12.25 20.51
N PHE A 213 2.78 -10.92 20.43
CA PHE A 213 1.59 -10.10 20.63
C PHE A 213 1.50 -8.97 19.60
N ILE A 214 0.29 -8.45 19.42
CA ILE A 214 0.05 -7.22 18.66
C ILE A 214 -0.42 -6.18 19.65
N CYS A 215 0.43 -5.19 19.95
CA CYS A 215 -0.03 -4.01 20.65
C CYS A 215 -0.98 -3.25 19.71
N ASP A 216 -2.23 -3.12 20.12
CA ASP A 216 -3.33 -2.73 19.26
C ASP A 216 -3.93 -1.36 19.62
N GLN A 217 -3.60 -0.79 20.78
CA GLN A 217 -4.02 0.56 21.17
C GLN A 217 -2.95 1.29 21.97
N TYR A 218 -2.80 2.60 21.68
CA TYR A 218 -1.91 3.54 22.39
C TYR A 218 -0.47 3.02 22.58
N CYS A 219 0.07 2.37 21.55
CA CYS A 219 1.38 1.73 21.59
C CYS A 219 2.48 2.74 21.32
N VAL A 220 3.43 2.87 22.24
CA VAL A 220 4.58 3.76 22.07
C VAL A 220 5.68 3.05 21.30
N VAL A 221 6.06 3.60 20.15
CA VAL A 221 7.00 2.97 19.22
C VAL A 221 8.40 3.55 19.41
N LYS A 222 9.34 2.70 19.84
CA LYS A 222 10.77 3.02 19.92
C LYS A 222 11.56 2.24 18.87
N GLY A 223 12.41 2.93 18.11
CA GLY A 223 13.27 2.30 17.12
C GLY A 223 12.48 1.50 16.08
N ILE A 224 12.64 0.18 16.08
CA ILE A 224 11.99 -0.73 15.13
C ILE A 224 10.93 -1.55 15.86
N LEU A 225 9.68 -1.46 15.40
CA LEU A 225 8.59 -2.33 15.83
C LEU A 225 8.23 -3.28 14.69
N SER A 226 8.14 -4.57 14.99
CA SER A 226 7.69 -5.61 14.06
C SER A 226 6.28 -6.04 14.44
N ILE A 227 5.29 -5.74 13.61
CA ILE A 227 3.89 -6.14 13.81
C ILE A 227 3.66 -7.46 13.06
N PRO A 228 3.46 -8.58 13.76
CA PRO A 228 3.36 -9.90 13.13
C PRO A 228 1.97 -10.12 12.53
N LEU A 229 1.70 -9.51 11.38
CA LEU A 229 0.41 -9.60 10.68
C LEU A 229 0.02 -11.06 10.40
N GLY A 230 0.96 -11.89 9.93
CA GLY A 230 0.69 -13.28 9.63
C GLY A 230 0.29 -14.10 10.86
N TYR A 231 0.94 -13.89 12.01
CA TYR A 231 0.52 -14.47 13.29
C TYR A 231 -0.85 -13.92 13.73
N GLY A 232 -1.07 -12.60 13.61
CA GLY A 232 -2.33 -11.95 13.94
C GLY A 232 -3.52 -12.49 13.15
N PHE A 233 -3.33 -12.81 11.86
CA PHE A 233 -4.33 -13.51 11.05
C PHE A 233 -4.41 -15.02 11.34
N GLY A 234 -3.34 -15.63 11.85
CA GLY A 234 -3.28 -17.04 12.20
C GLY A 234 -3.77 -17.96 11.07
N PRO A 235 -4.70 -18.90 11.33
CA PRO A 235 -5.19 -19.82 10.30
C PRO A 235 -5.95 -19.12 9.17
N TYR A 236 -6.50 -17.92 9.40
CA TYR A 236 -7.23 -17.17 8.39
C TYR A 236 -6.32 -16.66 7.27
N TRP A 237 -5.02 -16.50 7.53
CA TRP A 237 -4.05 -15.98 6.56
C TRP A 237 -4.02 -16.82 5.28
N LEU A 238 -4.00 -18.15 5.42
CA LEU A 238 -3.91 -19.10 4.32
C LEU A 238 -5.25 -19.75 3.94
N ASP A 239 -6.37 -19.27 4.49
CA ASP A 239 -7.70 -19.81 4.18
C ASP A 239 -8.19 -19.24 2.83
N ASP A 240 -8.32 -20.12 1.83
CA ASP A 240 -8.79 -19.78 0.48
C ASP A 240 -10.28 -19.39 0.44
N ARG A 241 -11.06 -19.68 1.49
CA ARG A 241 -12.45 -19.22 1.62
C ARG A 241 -12.51 -17.73 1.96
N ILE A 242 -11.40 -17.15 2.43
CA ILE A 242 -11.27 -15.74 2.77
C ILE A 242 -10.54 -15.01 1.65
N LYS A 243 -11.28 -14.17 0.92
CA LYS A 243 -10.74 -13.42 -0.22
C LYS A 243 -9.92 -12.23 0.23
N TYR A 244 -10.40 -11.46 1.20
CA TYR A 244 -9.72 -10.24 1.66
C TYR A 244 -9.29 -10.37 3.12
N LYS A 245 -8.01 -10.10 3.37
CA LYS A 245 -7.44 -9.86 4.71
C LYS A 245 -7.04 -8.40 4.80
N GLU A 246 -7.42 -7.71 5.86
CA GLU A 246 -7.26 -6.27 5.95
C GLU A 246 -6.72 -5.84 7.31
N ALA A 247 -5.85 -4.84 7.30
CA ALA A 247 -5.26 -4.26 8.51
C ALA A 247 -5.36 -2.74 8.48
N LEU A 248 -6.04 -2.17 9.46
CA LEU A 248 -6.04 -0.72 9.71
C LEU A 248 -5.00 -0.42 10.79
N ILE A 249 -4.14 0.56 10.54
CA ILE A 249 -3.15 1.06 11.50
C ILE A 249 -3.25 2.58 11.52
N SER A 250 -3.57 3.14 12.69
CA SER A 250 -3.79 4.57 12.87
C SER A 250 -2.74 5.15 13.82
N PHE A 251 -2.18 6.30 13.45
CA PHE A 251 -1.15 7.01 14.20
C PHE A 251 -1.67 8.37 14.66
N ASN A 252 -1.27 8.80 15.85
CA ASN A 252 -1.24 10.22 16.17
C ASN A 252 -0.22 10.90 15.26
N PHE A 253 -0.62 11.99 14.62
CA PHE A 253 0.21 12.71 13.67
C PHE A 253 0.50 14.12 14.20
N SER A 254 1.78 14.41 14.43
CA SER A 254 2.25 15.69 14.95
C SER A 254 2.50 16.72 13.85
N GLY A 255 2.66 16.28 12.59
CA GLY A 255 3.07 17.11 11.46
C GLY A 255 4.58 17.17 11.24
N ASP A 256 5.39 16.73 12.22
CA ASP A 256 6.85 16.68 12.16
C ASP A 256 7.38 15.23 12.26
N ASP A 257 6.52 14.25 12.01
CA ASP A 257 6.85 12.83 12.15
C ASP A 257 7.77 12.32 11.03
N ASN A 258 8.61 11.35 11.37
CA ASN A 258 9.60 10.72 10.53
C ASN A 258 9.67 9.22 10.82
N TYR A 259 8.96 8.43 10.02
CA TYR A 259 8.94 6.98 10.16
C TYR A 259 8.74 6.29 8.81
N SER A 260 9.01 4.99 8.74
CA SER A 260 8.74 4.18 7.55
C SER A 260 7.97 2.91 7.87
N LEU A 261 7.05 2.56 6.98
CA LEU A 261 6.31 1.30 6.95
C LEU A 261 6.86 0.43 5.81
N ASP A 262 7.25 -0.80 6.13
CA ASP A 262 7.74 -1.79 5.18
C ASP A 262 7.03 -3.13 5.39
N PHE A 263 6.20 -3.52 4.42
CA PHE A 263 5.46 -4.81 4.40
C PHE A 263 5.40 -5.44 3.01
N SER A 264 5.83 -4.72 1.96
CA SER A 264 5.74 -5.16 0.57
C SER A 264 7.12 -5.37 -0.02
N ASN A 265 7.21 -6.11 -1.11
CA ASN A 265 8.50 -6.35 -1.77
C ASN A 265 8.98 -5.15 -2.59
N ASP A 266 8.07 -4.27 -3.02
CA ASP A 266 8.39 -3.28 -4.04
C ASP A 266 8.38 -1.85 -3.49
N ILE A 267 7.59 -1.56 -2.46
CA ILE A 267 7.42 -0.20 -1.92
C ILE A 267 7.76 -0.13 -0.43
N ILE A 268 8.46 0.93 -0.05
CA ILE A 268 8.56 1.43 1.33
C ILE A 268 7.76 2.72 1.41
N VAL A 269 6.85 2.82 2.38
CA VAL A 269 6.11 4.07 2.64
C VAL A 269 6.86 4.83 3.73
N LYS A 270 7.23 6.08 3.48
CA LYS A 270 7.96 6.93 4.42
C LYS A 270 7.19 8.22 4.69
N VAL A 271 6.94 8.50 5.96
CA VAL A 271 6.39 9.77 6.41
C VAL A 271 7.55 10.65 6.84
N VAL A 272 7.63 11.89 6.33
CA VAL A 272 8.64 12.89 6.72
C VAL A 272 7.98 14.26 6.79
N GLY A 273 7.77 14.75 8.01
CA GLY A 273 6.96 15.93 8.26
C GLY A 273 5.57 15.76 7.68
N ARG A 274 5.17 16.69 6.81
CA ARG A 274 3.87 16.68 6.11
C ARG A 274 3.94 16.07 4.70
N MET A 275 4.85 15.12 4.49
CA MET A 275 4.98 14.40 3.23
C MET A 275 4.92 12.89 3.45
N ILE A 276 4.22 12.18 2.56
CA ILE A 276 4.26 10.73 2.45
C ILE A 276 4.91 10.34 1.14
N LEU A 277 6.05 9.66 1.22
CA LEU A 277 6.82 9.17 0.09
C LEU A 277 6.56 7.67 -0.08
N PHE A 278 6.11 7.28 -1.27
CA PHE A 278 6.05 5.90 -1.72
C PHE A 278 7.34 5.60 -2.50
N ILE A 279 8.30 4.96 -1.83
CA ILE A 279 9.63 4.72 -2.37
C ILE A 279 9.69 3.34 -3.00
N HIS A 280 9.90 3.27 -4.30
CA HIS A 280 10.09 2.01 -5.01
C HIS A 280 11.51 1.48 -4.74
N LYS A 281 11.62 0.22 -4.29
CA LYS A 281 12.87 -0.40 -3.83
C LYS A 281 13.89 -0.61 -4.96
N SER A 282 13.44 -1.16 -6.09
CA SER A 282 14.29 -1.45 -7.25
C SER A 282 14.45 -0.26 -8.22
N HIS A 283 13.37 0.48 -8.47
CA HIS A 283 13.31 1.58 -9.45
C HIS A 283 13.02 2.90 -8.75
N LYS A 284 14.02 3.49 -8.08
CA LYS A 284 13.81 4.71 -7.26
C LYS A 284 13.20 5.86 -8.04
N GLU A 285 13.48 5.93 -9.34
CA GLU A 285 12.87 6.85 -10.31
C GLU A 285 11.34 6.74 -10.43
N ASN A 286 10.75 5.62 -9.99
CA ASN A 286 9.32 5.36 -9.97
C ASN A 286 8.65 5.68 -8.61
N SER A 287 9.35 6.37 -7.70
CA SER A 287 8.83 6.80 -6.39
C SER A 287 8.00 8.09 -6.47
N PHE A 288 6.87 8.17 -5.76
CA PHE A 288 5.97 9.34 -5.73
C PHE A 288 5.78 9.88 -4.31
N VAL A 289 5.28 11.13 -4.21
CA VAL A 289 5.05 11.83 -2.95
C VAL A 289 3.65 12.43 -2.89
N PHE A 290 3.07 12.46 -1.69
CA PHE A 290 1.85 13.21 -1.37
C PHE A 290 2.13 14.23 -0.27
N GLU A 291 1.58 15.43 -0.43
CA GLU A 291 1.57 16.47 0.61
C GLU A 291 0.32 16.33 1.49
N LEU A 292 0.52 16.48 2.81
CA LEU A 292 -0.52 16.36 3.83
C LEU A 292 -1.08 17.73 4.24
N ASP A 293 -2.37 17.78 4.60
CA ASP A 293 -3.02 19.00 5.09
C ASP A 293 -2.37 19.46 6.41
N LYS A 294 -2.27 20.77 6.59
CA LYS A 294 -1.67 21.38 7.78
C LYS A 294 -2.49 21.15 9.06
N ARG A 295 -3.76 20.80 8.93
CA ARG A 295 -4.69 20.56 10.05
C ARG A 295 -4.72 19.10 10.50
N SER A 296 -4.22 18.16 9.69
CA SER A 296 -4.22 16.73 9.99
C SER A 296 -3.56 16.46 11.35
N ASP A 297 -4.26 15.71 12.21
CA ASP A 297 -3.79 15.27 13.54
C ASP A 297 -3.73 13.74 13.66
N THR A 298 -4.29 13.03 12.67
CA THR A 298 -4.35 11.58 12.63
C THR A 298 -4.05 11.10 11.21
N LEU A 299 -3.14 10.13 11.10
CA LEU A 299 -2.82 9.47 9.84
C LEU A 299 -3.10 7.98 9.96
N SER A 300 -4.00 7.48 9.11
CA SER A 300 -4.39 6.07 9.12
C SER A 300 -3.99 5.40 7.82
N PHE A 301 -3.35 4.24 7.92
CA PHE A 301 -3.00 3.38 6.80
C PHE A 301 -3.88 2.14 6.82
N LEU A 302 -4.41 1.80 5.66
CA LEU A 302 -5.24 0.64 5.47
C LEU A 302 -4.61 -0.27 4.43
N LEU A 303 -4.26 -1.46 4.89
CA LEU A 303 -3.66 -2.52 4.10
C LEU A 303 -4.73 -3.56 3.74
N ARG A 304 -4.72 -4.03 2.51
CA ARG A 304 -5.58 -5.12 2.04
C ARG A 304 -4.75 -6.13 1.26
N PHE A 305 -4.99 -7.41 1.53
CA PHE A 305 -4.33 -8.53 0.87
C PHE A 305 -5.39 -9.43 0.21
N ASN A 306 -5.18 -9.75 -1.06
CA ASN A 306 -5.98 -10.71 -1.82
C ASN A 306 -5.04 -11.60 -2.63
N GLY A 307 -4.85 -12.83 -2.17
CA GLY A 307 -3.82 -13.72 -2.72
C GLY A 307 -2.47 -13.01 -2.74
N ARG A 308 -1.81 -12.99 -3.90
CA ARG A 308 -0.45 -12.46 -4.10
C ARG A 308 -0.42 -10.97 -4.44
N TYR A 309 -1.49 -10.25 -4.12
CA TYR A 309 -1.62 -8.82 -4.40
C TYR A 309 -1.96 -8.08 -3.10
N SER A 310 -1.25 -6.99 -2.87
CA SER A 310 -1.41 -6.13 -1.71
C SER A 310 -1.76 -4.71 -2.13
N GLU A 311 -2.59 -4.05 -1.34
CA GLU A 311 -3.05 -2.69 -1.55
C GLU A 311 -2.84 -1.89 -0.26
N ILE A 312 -2.43 -0.63 -0.39
CA ILE A 312 -2.35 0.34 0.69
C ILE A 312 -3.08 1.63 0.31
N GLN A 313 -3.79 2.19 1.27
CA GLN A 313 -4.41 3.50 1.18
C GLN A 313 -4.13 4.26 2.48
N PHE A 314 -3.90 5.57 2.41
CA PHE A 314 -3.82 6.41 3.60
C PHE A 314 -4.99 7.39 3.67
N ILE A 315 -5.36 7.73 4.90
CA ILE A 315 -6.48 8.61 5.23
C ILE A 315 -5.98 9.63 6.25
N GLU A 316 -6.12 10.90 5.90
CA GLU A 316 -5.85 12.03 6.79
C GLU A 316 -7.13 12.45 7.49
N SER A 317 -7.04 12.72 8.79
CA SER A 317 -8.19 13.11 9.59
C SER A 317 -7.84 14.25 10.54
N VAL A 318 -8.88 14.98 10.93
CA VAL A 318 -8.89 15.85 12.11
C VAL A 318 -9.84 15.22 13.11
N LEU A 319 -9.33 14.81 14.25
CA LEU A 319 -10.02 13.96 15.22
C LEU A 319 -10.52 12.68 14.53
N THR A 320 -11.84 12.57 14.33
CA THR A 320 -12.49 11.42 13.68
C THR A 320 -13.06 11.76 12.30
N THR A 321 -12.84 12.99 11.80
CA THR A 321 -13.36 13.44 10.51
C THR A 321 -12.28 13.32 9.44
N PRO A 322 -12.45 12.44 8.43
CA PRO A 322 -11.51 12.34 7.32
C PRO A 322 -11.59 13.61 6.48
N ILE A 323 -10.43 14.16 6.14
CA ILE A 323 -10.31 15.35 5.28
C ILE A 323 -9.68 15.01 3.93
N TYR A 324 -8.92 13.92 3.84
CA TYR A 324 -8.37 13.41 2.58
C TYR A 324 -8.24 11.89 2.60
N ILE A 325 -8.46 11.27 1.45
CA ILE A 325 -8.32 9.83 1.22
C ILE A 325 -7.47 9.67 -0.04
N SER A 326 -6.35 8.98 0.08
CA SER A 326 -5.43 8.79 -1.05
C SER A 326 -6.01 7.86 -2.12
N PRO A 327 -5.46 7.85 -3.35
CA PRO A 327 -5.60 6.72 -4.26
C PRO A 327 -5.14 5.42 -3.58
N ILE A 328 -5.66 4.29 -4.05
CA ILE A 328 -5.17 2.98 -3.63
C ILE A 328 -3.85 2.71 -4.36
N VAL A 329 -2.81 2.33 -3.63
CA VAL A 329 -1.54 1.92 -4.21
C VAL A 329 -1.42 0.40 -4.08
N GLY A 330 -1.37 -0.30 -5.20
CA GLY A 330 -1.27 -1.75 -5.24
C GLY A 330 0.04 -2.26 -5.81
N SER A 331 0.53 -3.35 -5.23
CA SER A 331 1.70 -4.08 -5.73
C SER A 331 1.55 -5.59 -5.53
N LEU A 332 2.31 -6.35 -6.32
CA LEU A 332 2.47 -7.78 -6.09
C LEU A 332 3.19 -8.03 -4.76
N PHE A 333 2.87 -9.16 -4.13
CA PHE A 333 3.31 -9.48 -2.79
C PHE A 333 3.49 -10.99 -2.60
N ASP A 334 4.44 -11.37 -1.73
CA ASP A 334 4.75 -12.77 -1.39
C ASP A 334 3.76 -13.38 -0.39
N PHE A 335 2.60 -13.78 -0.90
CA PHE A 335 1.61 -14.53 -0.13
C PHE A 335 2.11 -15.94 0.23
N GLY A 336 1.78 -16.40 1.44
CA GLY A 336 2.12 -17.75 1.93
C GLY A 336 3.06 -17.78 3.13
N LEU A 337 3.69 -16.66 3.48
CA LEU A 337 4.53 -16.56 4.67
C LEU A 337 3.65 -16.29 5.90
N ILE A 338 3.51 -17.29 6.78
CA ILE A 338 2.80 -17.13 8.07
C ILE A 338 3.53 -16.12 8.97
N SER A 339 4.83 -15.89 8.73
CA SER A 339 5.67 -14.91 9.41
C SER A 339 5.69 -13.51 8.75
N LEU A 340 4.65 -13.14 7.99
CA LEU A 340 4.57 -11.80 7.43
C LEU A 340 4.55 -10.75 8.55
N ASN A 341 5.57 -9.89 8.56
CA ASN A 341 5.73 -8.82 9.53
C ASN A 341 5.70 -7.46 8.83
N LEU A 342 4.85 -6.56 9.30
CA LEU A 342 4.97 -5.15 8.97
C LEU A 342 6.04 -4.54 9.87
N ARG A 343 7.11 -4.02 9.26
CA ARG A 343 8.18 -3.32 9.97
C ARG A 343 7.88 -1.83 9.99
N LEU A 344 7.77 -1.28 11.20
CA LEU A 344 7.68 0.15 11.46
C LEU A 344 9.01 0.63 12.03
N ASN A 345 9.71 1.48 11.29
CA ASN A 345 10.94 2.11 11.74
C ASN A 345 10.65 3.57 12.13
N ASN A 346 10.74 3.89 13.40
CA ASN A 346 10.61 5.25 13.92
C ASN A 346 11.98 5.95 13.92
N PHE A 347 12.06 7.09 13.24
CA PHE A 347 13.24 7.95 13.18
C PHE A 347 13.03 9.31 13.87
N ASN A 348 11.91 9.50 14.58
CA ASN A 348 11.66 10.69 15.37
C ASN A 348 12.73 10.86 16.46
N LYS A 349 13.22 12.09 16.64
CA LYS A 349 14.18 12.42 17.70
C LYS A 349 13.48 12.98 18.94
N ASP A 350 12.54 13.90 18.70
CA ASP A 350 11.96 14.72 19.76
C ASP A 350 10.64 14.14 20.28
N ASN A 351 9.73 13.71 19.39
CA ASN A 351 8.43 13.14 19.74
C ASN A 351 8.39 11.62 19.56
N LEU A 352 7.84 10.87 20.52
CA LEU A 352 7.64 9.43 20.35
C LEU A 352 6.41 9.16 19.48
N LEU A 353 6.57 8.25 18.52
CA LEU A 353 5.48 7.84 17.63
C LEU A 353 4.50 6.96 18.42
N VAL A 354 3.21 7.27 18.33
CA VAL A 354 2.15 6.53 19.02
C VAL A 354 1.20 5.92 17.99
N ILE A 355 1.05 4.60 18.03
CA ILE A 355 -0.01 3.89 17.32
C ILE A 355 -1.28 4.01 18.15
N ASN A 356 -2.30 4.65 17.60
CA ASN A 356 -3.61 4.77 18.25
C ASN A 356 -4.35 3.45 18.24
N LYS A 357 -4.43 2.81 17.08
CA LYS A 357 -5.26 1.62 16.85
C LYS A 357 -4.65 0.70 15.78
N ILE A 358 -4.69 -0.60 16.03
CA ILE A 358 -4.53 -1.66 15.03
C ILE A 358 -5.77 -2.55 15.04
N VAL A 359 -6.36 -2.79 13.88
CA VAL A 359 -7.50 -3.70 13.73
C VAL A 359 -7.28 -4.59 12.52
N LEU A 360 -7.44 -5.90 12.71
CA LEU A 360 -7.34 -6.90 11.65
C LEU A 360 -8.73 -7.48 11.34
N THR A 361 -9.08 -7.55 10.07
CA THR A 361 -10.37 -8.11 9.63
C THR A 361 -10.25 -9.03 8.43
N ALA A 362 -11.28 -9.85 8.21
CA ALA A 362 -11.39 -10.72 7.06
C ALA A 362 -12.77 -10.66 6.40
N GLU A 363 -12.80 -10.77 5.07
CA GLU A 363 -14.04 -10.85 4.27
C GLU A 363 -13.99 -12.01 3.28
N LYS A 364 -15.13 -12.70 3.11
CA LYS A 364 -15.30 -13.79 2.12
C LYS A 364 -15.37 -13.25 0.69
N LYS A 365 -16.05 -12.11 0.48
CA LYS A 365 -16.22 -11.46 -0.82
C LYS A 365 -16.64 -10.01 -0.60
N ILE A 366 -16.23 -9.12 -1.52
CA ILE A 366 -16.86 -7.79 -1.62
C ILE A 366 -18.31 -8.01 -2.10
N THR A 367 -19.27 -7.76 -1.22
CA THR A 367 -20.68 -7.66 -1.59
C THR A 367 -20.96 -6.21 -1.92
N ARG A 368 -21.16 -5.94 -3.22
CA ARG A 368 -21.68 -4.67 -3.69
C ARG A 368 -23.15 -4.62 -3.28
N ILE A 369 -23.50 -3.83 -2.29
CA ILE A 369 -24.90 -3.66 -1.88
C ILE A 369 -25.63 -2.93 -3.03
N GLU A 370 -26.73 -3.50 -3.51
CA GLU A 370 -27.59 -2.90 -4.54
C GLU A 370 -28.02 -1.48 -4.13
N ARG A 371 -28.06 -0.58 -5.13
CA ARG A 371 -28.34 0.85 -4.94
C ARG A 371 -29.73 1.08 -4.36
N GLY A 372 -29.82 1.42 -3.08
CA GLY A 372 -31.00 2.05 -2.49
C GLY A 372 -31.11 3.51 -2.93
N VAL A 373 -32.29 3.89 -3.44
CA VAL A 373 -32.64 5.26 -3.85
C VAL A 373 -32.82 6.15 -2.61
N MET A 374 -31.73 6.64 -2.02
CA MET A 374 -31.67 7.89 -1.22
C MET A 374 -30.32 8.03 -0.46
N GLY A 375 -29.60 9.11 -0.73
CA GLY A 375 -28.89 9.92 0.28
C GLY A 375 -27.60 9.42 0.95
N THR A 376 -27.24 8.13 0.95
CA THR A 376 -26.06 7.61 1.70
C THR A 376 -24.85 7.26 0.83
N THR A 377 -24.67 7.94 -0.30
CA THR A 377 -23.80 7.54 -1.42
C THR A 377 -22.28 7.53 -1.15
N ALA A 378 -21.78 8.26 -0.14
CA ALA A 378 -20.34 8.29 0.16
C ALA A 378 -19.83 7.02 0.88
N CYS A 379 -20.69 6.40 1.69
CA CYS A 379 -20.33 5.24 2.51
C CYS A 379 -20.08 3.96 1.69
N TRP A 380 -20.46 3.95 0.41
CA TRP A 380 -20.63 2.74 -0.40
C TRP A 380 -19.61 2.63 -1.54
N LEU A 381 -18.78 3.65 -1.76
CA LEU A 381 -17.91 3.76 -2.93
C LEU A 381 -16.60 2.99 -2.81
N MET A 382 -16.12 2.68 -1.59
CA MET A 382 -14.83 2.04 -1.36
C MET A 382 -14.96 0.95 -0.27
N PRO A 383 -14.99 -0.36 -0.62
CA PRO A 383 -15.10 -1.46 0.34
C PRO A 383 -14.03 -1.44 1.45
N ILE A 384 -12.84 -0.92 1.12
CA ILE A 384 -11.71 -0.68 2.02
C ILE A 384 -12.12 0.23 3.21
N MET A 385 -13.00 1.22 3.02
CA MET A 385 -13.42 2.15 4.08
C MET A 385 -14.25 1.53 5.22
N SER A 386 -14.67 0.27 5.10
CA SER A 386 -15.54 -0.37 6.09
C SER A 386 -14.90 -0.40 7.49
N ILE A 387 -13.60 -0.73 7.59
CA ILE A 387 -12.88 -0.81 8.87
C ILE A 387 -12.63 0.58 9.45
N TYR A 388 -12.22 1.55 8.62
CA TYR A 388 -12.01 2.92 9.08
C TYR A 388 -13.32 3.52 9.63
N ASN A 389 -14.43 3.31 8.93
CA ASN A 389 -15.75 3.74 9.40
C ASN A 389 -16.18 3.03 10.69
N TYR A 390 -15.81 1.76 10.84
CA TYR A 390 -16.13 0.93 11.99
C TYR A 390 -15.45 1.42 13.28
N VAL A 391 -14.15 1.75 13.24
CA VAL A 391 -13.36 2.06 14.47
C VAL A 391 -12.80 3.47 14.58
N ILE A 392 -12.96 4.33 13.56
CA ILE A 392 -12.49 5.72 13.57
C ILE A 392 -13.66 6.72 13.43
N GLN A 393 -14.47 6.65 12.37
CA GLN A 393 -15.41 7.73 12.03
C GLN A 393 -16.85 7.54 12.56
N GLY A 394 -17.37 6.31 12.59
CA GLY A 394 -18.74 6.00 13.05
C GLY A 394 -19.91 6.52 12.19
N LYS A 395 -19.67 7.33 11.14
CA LYS A 395 -20.73 7.91 10.29
C LYS A 395 -21.35 6.93 9.28
N CYS A 396 -20.55 6.00 8.75
CA CYS A 396 -20.97 5.00 7.76
C CYS A 396 -21.02 3.60 8.37
N ASN A 397 -21.55 3.51 9.58
CA ASN A 397 -21.30 2.35 10.42
C ASN A 397 -22.18 1.15 10.05
N GLN A 398 -21.55 0.15 9.44
CA GLN A 398 -22.15 -1.13 9.08
C GLN A 398 -21.96 -2.16 10.20
N VAL A 399 -22.20 -1.79 11.47
CA VAL A 399 -22.03 -2.69 12.63
C VAL A 399 -22.64 -4.07 12.37
N ASP A 400 -23.80 -4.11 11.70
CA ASP A 400 -24.52 -5.35 11.38
C ASP A 400 -23.74 -6.32 10.46
N ARG A 401 -22.75 -5.84 9.69
CA ARG A 401 -21.85 -6.67 8.87
C ARG A 401 -20.70 -7.23 9.68
N PHE A 402 -20.28 -6.57 10.75
CA PHE A 402 -19.16 -7.02 11.58
C PHE A 402 -19.61 -8.12 12.53
N VAL A 403 -18.88 -9.22 12.54
CA VAL A 403 -19.10 -10.35 13.42
C VAL A 403 -17.82 -10.64 14.21
N ASN A 404 -17.99 -11.04 15.46
CA ASN A 404 -16.88 -11.32 16.37
C ASN A 404 -16.64 -12.83 16.55
N ASN A 405 -17.45 -13.69 15.91
CA ASN A 405 -17.28 -15.13 15.99
C ASN A 405 -17.22 -15.78 14.60
N ILE A 406 -16.45 -16.86 14.52
CA ILE A 406 -16.17 -17.59 13.29
C ILE A 406 -17.40 -18.33 12.74
N HIS A 407 -18.30 -18.78 13.62
CA HIS A 407 -19.48 -19.55 13.25
C HIS A 407 -20.46 -18.69 12.44
N ASP A 408 -20.73 -17.48 12.91
CA ASP A 408 -21.57 -16.49 12.23
C ASP A 408 -20.92 -16.02 10.94
N PHE A 409 -19.58 -15.93 10.89
CA PHE A 409 -18.87 -15.56 9.67
C PHE A 409 -19.03 -16.59 8.56
N PHE A 410 -18.85 -17.90 8.84
CA PHE A 410 -18.96 -18.93 7.81
C PHE A 410 -20.41 -19.37 7.51
N ASN A 411 -21.33 -19.28 8.48
CA ASN A 411 -22.71 -19.74 8.30
C ASN A 411 -23.68 -18.68 7.75
N ASN A 412 -23.36 -17.39 7.86
CA ASN A 412 -24.17 -16.33 7.27
C ASN A 412 -23.76 -16.01 5.82
N ASN A 413 -24.50 -15.08 5.21
CA ASN A 413 -24.25 -14.52 3.89
C ASN A 413 -22.79 -14.07 3.68
N ASN A 414 -22.40 -13.92 2.42
CA ASN A 414 -21.02 -13.55 2.03
C ASN A 414 -20.67 -12.08 2.29
N ASP A 415 -21.54 -11.34 2.97
CA ASP A 415 -21.40 -9.91 3.25
C ASP A 415 -20.81 -9.59 4.64
N LYS A 416 -20.63 -10.59 5.50
CA LYS A 416 -20.07 -10.41 6.85
C LYS A 416 -18.56 -10.16 6.82
N ILE A 417 -18.10 -9.37 7.80
CA ILE A 417 -16.72 -9.01 8.07
C ILE A 417 -16.34 -9.56 9.44
N LEU A 418 -15.32 -10.41 9.53
CA LEU A 418 -14.84 -10.94 10.81
C LEU A 418 -13.78 -10.01 11.39
N GLN A 419 -13.97 -9.49 12.60
CA GLN A 419 -12.88 -8.86 13.36
C GLN A 419 -12.00 -9.96 13.96
N ILE A 420 -10.77 -10.08 13.47
CA ILE A 420 -9.82 -11.13 13.85
C ILE A 420 -9.01 -10.69 15.07
N SER A 421 -8.53 -9.45 15.06
CA SER A 421 -7.68 -8.90 16.13
C SER A 421 -7.92 -7.40 16.29
N GLY A 422 -7.49 -6.87 17.45
CA GLY A 422 -7.74 -5.52 17.91
C GLY A 422 -8.93 -5.44 18.86
N SER A 423 -8.77 -4.67 19.94
CA SER A 423 -9.73 -4.42 21.01
C SER A 423 -10.61 -3.20 20.75
N ALA A 424 -10.34 -2.47 19.64
CA ALA A 424 -11.13 -1.31 19.25
C ALA A 424 -12.57 -1.73 18.98
N LYS A 425 -13.49 -1.06 19.68
CA LYS A 425 -14.93 -1.33 19.58
C LYS A 425 -15.55 -0.48 18.46
N PRO A 426 -16.61 -0.99 17.81
CA PRO A 426 -17.37 -0.18 16.88
C PRO A 426 -17.93 1.05 17.58
N TYR A 427 -17.99 2.17 16.86
CA TYR A 427 -18.89 3.24 17.23
C TYR A 427 -20.35 2.73 17.18
N PRO A 428 -21.31 3.35 17.87
CA PRO A 428 -22.72 3.04 17.67
C PRO A 428 -23.20 3.53 16.30
N LYS A 429 -24.28 2.93 15.78
CA LYS A 429 -24.94 3.40 14.55
C LYS A 429 -25.57 4.78 14.81
N ILE A 430 -25.29 5.75 13.95
CA ILE A 430 -25.99 7.05 13.99
C ILE A 430 -27.46 6.80 13.59
N LYS A 431 -28.42 7.29 14.40
CA LYS A 431 -29.85 7.15 14.10
C LYS A 431 -30.19 8.00 12.88
N ALA A 432 -30.94 7.45 11.93
CA ALA A 432 -31.28 8.08 10.65
C ALA A 432 -32.06 9.41 10.73
N ASN A 433 -32.50 9.83 11.92
CA ASN A 433 -33.26 11.08 12.13
C ASN A 433 -32.38 12.29 12.48
N ASP A 434 -31.10 12.09 12.78
CA ASP A 434 -30.16 13.21 12.81
C ASP A 434 -29.79 13.46 11.35
N SER A 435 -30.28 14.57 10.80
CA SER A 435 -29.88 15.01 9.47
C SER A 435 -28.36 15.01 9.43
N ILE A 436 -27.79 14.08 8.66
CA ILE A 436 -26.36 14.03 8.43
C ILE A 436 -26.08 15.31 7.63
N GLU A 437 -25.65 16.37 8.31
CA GLU A 437 -24.88 17.46 7.70
C GLU A 437 -23.61 16.82 7.16
N PHE A 438 -23.76 16.20 6.00
CA PHE A 438 -22.70 16.16 5.04
C PHE A 438 -22.50 17.63 4.67
N ASP A 439 -21.38 18.21 5.10
CA ASP A 439 -20.58 19.03 4.18
C ASP A 439 -20.08 18.12 3.05
N ALA A 440 -21.00 17.42 2.38
CA ALA A 440 -20.83 17.16 0.98
C ALA A 440 -20.91 18.56 0.38
N PRO A 441 -19.97 18.96 -0.49
CA PRO A 441 -20.22 20.08 -1.37
C PRO A 441 -21.62 19.87 -1.95
N ALA A 442 -22.55 20.76 -1.60
CA ALA A 442 -23.98 20.61 -1.79
C ALA A 442 -24.27 20.04 -3.18
N VAL A 443 -24.66 18.75 -3.30
CA VAL A 443 -24.83 17.97 -4.57
C VAL A 443 -24.40 18.80 -5.77
N ASP A 444 -23.09 19.06 -5.86
CA ASP A 444 -22.64 20.07 -6.80
C ASP A 444 -22.63 19.31 -8.11
N PHE A 445 -23.64 19.58 -8.94
CA PHE A 445 -23.76 18.93 -10.23
C PHE A 445 -22.53 19.31 -11.05
N SER A 446 -21.54 18.42 -11.04
CA SER A 446 -20.29 18.69 -11.73
C SER A 446 -20.49 18.40 -13.20
N SER A 447 -20.44 19.48 -13.97
CA SER A 447 -20.29 19.46 -15.42
C SER A 447 -18.83 19.33 -15.86
N LYS A 448 -17.90 19.33 -14.90
CA LYS A 448 -16.48 19.19 -15.16
C LYS A 448 -16.15 17.71 -15.33
N VAL A 449 -15.58 17.38 -16.49
CA VAL A 449 -14.94 16.09 -16.75
C VAL A 449 -13.61 16.08 -16.02
N GLU A 450 -13.65 15.93 -14.70
CA GLU A 450 -12.45 15.78 -13.87
C GLU A 450 -12.46 14.38 -13.27
N GLY A 451 -11.88 13.40 -13.97
CA GLY A 451 -11.69 12.09 -13.37
C GLY A 451 -10.55 12.12 -12.36
N ALA A 452 -10.74 11.43 -11.25
CA ALA A 452 -9.77 11.39 -10.17
C ALA A 452 -8.86 10.17 -10.32
N LEU A 453 -7.58 10.30 -9.94
CA LEU A 453 -6.70 9.15 -9.76
C LEU A 453 -7.25 8.31 -8.59
N THR A 454 -7.70 7.09 -8.87
CA THR A 454 -8.29 6.21 -7.84
C THR A 454 -7.36 5.06 -7.47
N HIS A 455 -6.50 4.64 -8.39
CA HIS A 455 -5.63 3.47 -8.19
C HIS A 455 -4.28 3.67 -8.88
N ILE A 456 -3.21 3.19 -8.25
CA ILE A 456 -1.84 3.15 -8.79
C ILE A 456 -1.34 1.72 -8.64
N ASN A 457 -0.99 1.07 -9.74
CA ASN A 457 -0.24 -0.18 -9.72
C ASN A 457 1.25 0.14 -9.88
N THR A 458 2.06 -0.21 -8.88
CA THR A 458 3.49 0.16 -8.88
C THR A 458 4.37 -0.77 -9.69
N ASP A 459 4.03 -2.05 -9.71
CA ASP A 459 4.67 -3.05 -10.56
C ASP A 459 3.65 -4.13 -10.95
N MET A 460 3.80 -4.64 -12.17
CA MET A 460 3.04 -5.76 -12.74
C MET A 460 3.98 -6.81 -13.36
N ARG A 461 5.16 -7.01 -12.75
CA ARG A 461 6.29 -7.86 -13.22
C ARG A 461 6.95 -7.34 -14.48
N GLY A 462 7.06 -6.02 -14.63
CA GLY A 462 7.58 -5.44 -15.87
C GLY A 462 6.72 -5.81 -17.07
N GLU A 463 5.39 -5.79 -16.91
CA GLU A 463 4.40 -6.08 -17.97
C GLU A 463 3.32 -4.98 -18.03
N ALA A 464 3.68 -3.71 -17.77
CA ALA A 464 2.72 -2.60 -17.68
C ALA A 464 1.94 -2.27 -18.97
N LEU A 465 2.43 -2.67 -20.14
CA LEU A 465 1.68 -2.57 -21.40
C LEU A 465 0.97 -3.88 -21.76
N THR A 466 1.64 -5.03 -21.59
CA THR A 466 1.10 -6.32 -22.05
C THR A 466 0.05 -6.91 -21.10
N MET A 467 0.18 -6.71 -19.79
CA MET A 467 -0.73 -7.26 -18.79
C MET A 467 -2.13 -6.63 -18.86
N PRO A 468 -2.29 -5.29 -18.85
CA PRO A 468 -3.62 -4.68 -18.96
C PRO A 468 -4.28 -4.99 -20.31
N ALA A 469 -3.50 -4.98 -21.39
CA ALA A 469 -3.94 -5.37 -22.72
C ALA A 469 -4.48 -6.81 -22.77
N THR A 470 -3.76 -7.75 -22.15
CA THR A 470 -4.21 -9.15 -22.04
C THR A 470 -5.50 -9.25 -21.22
N ALA A 471 -5.59 -8.49 -20.13
CA ALA A 471 -6.78 -8.49 -19.27
C ALA A 471 -8.03 -8.05 -20.05
N LEU A 472 -7.90 -6.97 -20.84
CA LEU A 472 -8.96 -6.45 -21.69
C LEU A 472 -9.34 -7.44 -22.79
N ALA A 473 -8.37 -7.94 -23.55
CA ALA A 473 -8.64 -8.86 -24.66
C ALA A 473 -9.26 -10.19 -24.22
N CYS A 474 -8.91 -10.68 -23.02
CA CYS A 474 -9.49 -11.90 -22.45
C CYS A 474 -10.73 -11.64 -21.57
N ASN A 475 -11.23 -10.40 -21.47
CA ASN A 475 -12.37 -10.01 -20.65
C ASN A 475 -12.27 -10.51 -19.19
N VAL A 476 -11.12 -10.28 -18.56
CA VAL A 476 -10.83 -10.66 -17.17
C VAL A 476 -10.45 -9.44 -16.34
N SER A 477 -10.84 -9.43 -15.06
CA SER A 477 -10.49 -8.33 -14.17
C SER A 477 -9.02 -8.37 -13.81
N LEU A 478 -8.26 -7.33 -14.21
CA LEU A 478 -6.85 -7.17 -13.84
C LEU A 478 -6.65 -7.27 -12.33
N LYS A 479 -7.43 -6.48 -11.56
CA LYS A 479 -7.32 -6.38 -10.10
C LYS A 479 -7.88 -7.59 -9.35
N GLU A 480 -9.00 -8.17 -9.81
CA GLU A 480 -9.69 -9.20 -9.02
C GLU A 480 -9.35 -10.64 -9.43
N GLN A 481 -8.89 -10.84 -10.67
CA GLN A 481 -8.65 -12.16 -11.24
C GLN A 481 -7.21 -12.38 -11.69
N LEU A 482 -6.52 -11.37 -12.22
CA LEU A 482 -5.15 -11.55 -12.71
C LEU A 482 -4.09 -11.32 -11.63
N LEU A 483 -3.93 -10.08 -11.16
CA LEU A 483 -2.87 -9.72 -10.21
C LEU A 483 -2.86 -10.56 -8.92
N PRO A 484 -4.01 -10.91 -8.29
CA PRO A 484 -4.05 -11.77 -7.10
C PRO A 484 -3.47 -13.17 -7.30
N HIS A 485 -3.44 -13.64 -8.55
CA HIS A 485 -2.96 -14.97 -8.91
C HIS A 485 -1.62 -14.92 -9.65
N LEU A 486 -1.05 -13.74 -9.86
CA LEU A 486 0.14 -13.56 -10.68
C LEU A 486 1.39 -13.40 -9.80
N ARG A 487 2.14 -14.49 -9.58
CA ARG A 487 3.57 -14.38 -9.19
C ARG A 487 4.47 -15.01 -10.23
N TYR A 488 4.09 -16.20 -10.72
CA TYR A 488 4.73 -16.85 -11.86
C TYR A 488 3.70 -17.05 -12.96
N ARG A 489 4.15 -17.08 -14.22
CA ARG A 489 3.22 -17.27 -15.36
C ARG A 489 2.42 -18.58 -15.26
N ARG A 490 2.96 -19.60 -14.61
CA ARG A 490 2.32 -20.90 -14.38
C ARG A 490 1.10 -20.85 -13.44
N ASP A 491 0.92 -19.76 -12.70
CA ASP A 491 -0.20 -19.60 -11.78
C ASP A 491 -1.50 -19.20 -12.50
N LEU A 492 -1.43 -18.79 -13.77
CA LEU A 492 -2.56 -18.40 -14.60
C LEU A 492 -3.38 -19.63 -15.02
N LYS A 493 -4.69 -19.64 -14.70
CA LYS A 493 -5.59 -20.77 -15.00
C LYS A 493 -6.35 -20.63 -16.32
N SER A 494 -6.44 -19.42 -16.87
CA SER A 494 -7.14 -19.17 -18.13
C SER A 494 -6.18 -19.35 -19.30
N GLY A 495 -6.51 -20.26 -20.23
CA GLY A 495 -5.74 -20.45 -21.45
C GLY A 495 -5.52 -19.14 -22.19
N CYS A 496 -6.59 -18.37 -22.44
CA CYS A 496 -6.54 -17.06 -23.11
C CYS A 496 -5.44 -16.16 -22.54
N VAL A 497 -5.45 -15.98 -21.22
CA VAL A 497 -4.54 -15.07 -20.53
C VAL A 497 -3.10 -15.56 -20.63
N GLU A 498 -2.88 -16.85 -20.35
CA GLU A 498 -1.53 -17.42 -20.35
C GLU A 498 -0.85 -17.29 -21.71
N TRP A 499 -1.49 -17.75 -22.79
CA TRP A 499 -0.86 -17.73 -24.11
C TRP A 499 -0.80 -16.31 -24.69
N THR A 500 -1.80 -15.46 -24.45
CA THR A 500 -1.80 -14.06 -24.94
C THR A 500 -0.65 -13.29 -24.31
N LEU A 501 -0.51 -13.36 -22.98
CA LEU A 501 0.58 -12.70 -22.27
C LEU A 501 1.95 -13.24 -22.70
N ASN A 502 2.08 -14.56 -22.90
CA ASN A 502 3.32 -15.16 -23.38
C ASN A 502 3.74 -14.62 -24.75
N ILE A 503 2.82 -14.58 -25.72
CA ILE A 503 3.10 -14.09 -27.07
C ILE A 503 3.46 -12.60 -27.03
N LEU A 504 2.66 -11.77 -26.34
CA LEU A 504 2.89 -10.33 -26.27
C LEU A 504 4.21 -9.98 -25.58
N THR A 505 4.54 -10.65 -24.47
CA THR A 505 5.79 -10.36 -23.77
C THR A 505 6.99 -10.83 -24.59
N ASP A 506 6.94 -12.00 -25.22
CA ASP A 506 8.07 -12.51 -26.02
C ASP A 506 8.28 -11.67 -27.28
N PHE A 507 7.19 -11.23 -27.92
CA PHE A 507 7.24 -10.25 -29.00
C PHE A 507 7.86 -8.91 -28.53
N THR A 508 7.45 -8.42 -27.35
CA THR A 508 7.99 -7.16 -26.82
C THR A 508 9.45 -7.27 -26.41
N LEU A 509 9.89 -8.41 -25.89
CA LEU A 509 11.30 -8.68 -25.59
C LEU A 509 12.18 -8.65 -26.85
N LEU A 510 11.68 -9.17 -27.98
CA LEU A 510 12.43 -9.23 -29.23
C LEU A 510 12.39 -7.91 -30.02
N PHE A 511 11.24 -7.24 -30.05
CA PHE A 511 10.98 -6.12 -30.97
C PHE A 511 10.71 -4.79 -30.25
N GLY A 512 10.48 -4.80 -28.94
CA GLY A 512 10.15 -3.63 -28.12
C GLY A 512 11.29 -2.64 -27.89
N GLY A 513 12.47 -2.86 -28.46
CA GLY A 513 13.56 -1.88 -28.45
C GLY A 513 13.21 -0.60 -29.23
N SER A 514 12.24 -0.66 -30.15
CA SER A 514 11.77 0.50 -30.92
C SER A 514 10.38 0.25 -31.51
N VAL A 515 9.56 1.30 -31.58
CA VAL A 515 8.27 1.34 -32.30
C VAL A 515 8.38 1.04 -33.81
N THR A 516 9.58 1.11 -34.38
CA THR A 516 9.84 0.71 -35.78
C THR A 516 9.59 -0.79 -35.99
N TYR A 517 9.87 -1.61 -34.98
CA TYR A 517 9.66 -3.06 -35.02
C TYR A 517 8.45 -3.49 -34.17
N TRP A 518 8.14 -2.73 -33.12
CA TRP A 518 6.99 -2.92 -32.27
C TRP A 518 5.79 -2.10 -32.78
N ASN A 519 5.14 -2.57 -33.84
CA ASN A 519 3.91 -1.98 -34.40
C ASN A 519 3.03 -3.04 -35.06
N ALA A 520 1.76 -2.71 -35.33
CA ALA A 520 0.75 -3.64 -35.82
C ALA A 520 1.14 -4.34 -37.13
N GLU A 521 1.82 -3.63 -38.04
CA GLU A 521 2.27 -4.20 -39.32
C GLU A 521 3.36 -5.25 -39.11
N SER A 522 4.38 -4.91 -38.32
CA SER A 522 5.46 -5.84 -37.98
C SER A 522 4.95 -7.02 -37.16
N PHE A 523 4.05 -6.78 -36.21
CA PHE A 523 3.38 -7.84 -35.44
C PHE A 523 2.66 -8.82 -36.37
N GLY A 524 1.80 -8.32 -37.26
CA GLY A 524 1.09 -9.14 -38.24
C GLY A 524 2.02 -9.95 -39.14
N ARG A 525 3.08 -9.33 -39.67
CA ARG A 525 4.07 -10.02 -40.52
C ARG A 525 4.84 -11.11 -39.76
N VAL A 526 5.26 -10.85 -38.53
CA VAL A 526 5.99 -11.84 -37.72
C VAL A 526 5.09 -13.04 -37.40
N ILE A 527 3.86 -12.81 -36.95
CA ILE A 527 2.91 -13.89 -36.68
C ILE A 527 2.64 -14.71 -37.95
N GLU A 528 2.40 -14.06 -39.09
CA GLU A 528 2.19 -14.75 -40.37
C GLU A 528 3.41 -15.58 -40.81
N HIS A 529 4.62 -15.03 -40.63
CA HIS A 529 5.86 -15.74 -40.97
C HIS A 529 6.06 -16.97 -40.09
N ILE A 530 5.79 -16.87 -38.79
CA ILE A 530 5.88 -18.01 -37.86
C ILE A 530 4.90 -19.12 -38.27
N LEU A 531 3.67 -18.75 -38.61
CA LEU A 531 2.64 -19.71 -39.02
C LEU A 531 2.99 -20.43 -40.33
N LYS A 532 3.73 -19.78 -41.24
CA LYS A 532 4.12 -20.37 -42.54
C LYS A 532 5.45 -21.11 -42.51
N GLU A 533 6.47 -20.51 -41.92
CA GLU A 533 7.88 -20.92 -42.04
C GLU A 533 8.50 -21.39 -40.71
N GLY A 534 7.76 -21.26 -39.60
CA GLY A 534 8.22 -21.70 -38.27
C GLY A 534 9.40 -20.93 -37.69
N ASN A 535 9.58 -19.67 -38.09
CA ASN A 535 10.58 -18.76 -37.54
C ASN A 535 10.09 -17.31 -37.63
N THR A 536 10.79 -16.37 -36.98
CA THR A 536 10.35 -14.96 -36.95
C THR A 536 10.73 -14.15 -38.21
N GLY A 537 11.51 -14.73 -39.13
CA GLY A 537 11.98 -14.08 -40.35
C GLY A 537 13.13 -13.09 -40.15
N GLN A 538 13.61 -12.90 -38.92
CA GLN A 538 14.77 -12.08 -38.59
C GLN A 538 15.72 -12.90 -37.71
N GLY A 539 17.04 -12.75 -37.87
CA GLY A 539 18.00 -13.42 -36.97
C GLY A 539 17.85 -12.87 -35.55
N ALA A 540 17.16 -13.59 -34.67
CA ALA A 540 16.91 -13.10 -33.33
C ALA A 540 18.23 -12.98 -32.54
N SER A 541 18.36 -11.88 -31.80
CA SER A 541 19.45 -11.68 -30.85
C SER A 541 19.37 -12.65 -29.66
N ASN A 542 18.17 -13.18 -29.36
CA ASN A 542 17.92 -14.13 -28.28
C ASN A 542 17.15 -15.36 -28.80
N SER A 543 17.88 -16.46 -29.03
CA SER A 543 17.36 -17.70 -29.61
C SER A 543 16.36 -18.44 -28.69
N GLU A 544 16.43 -18.24 -27.37
CA GLU A 544 15.49 -18.87 -26.45
C GLU A 544 14.11 -18.19 -26.46
N VAL A 545 14.09 -16.84 -26.46
CA VAL A 545 12.84 -16.08 -26.54
C VAL A 545 12.18 -16.27 -27.90
N GLU A 546 12.96 -16.29 -28.98
CA GLU A 546 12.44 -16.59 -30.33
C GLU A 546 11.75 -17.97 -30.36
N ARG A 547 12.42 -19.01 -29.87
CA ARG A 547 11.85 -20.36 -29.85
C ARG A 547 10.53 -20.39 -29.06
N ARG A 548 10.46 -19.74 -27.90
CA ARG A 548 9.22 -19.66 -27.10
C ARG A 548 8.10 -18.94 -27.85
N LEU A 549 8.40 -17.84 -28.54
CA LEU A 549 7.42 -17.12 -29.34
C LEU A 549 6.88 -18.02 -30.46
N VAL A 550 7.78 -18.68 -31.19
CA VAL A 550 7.42 -19.62 -32.27
C VAL A 550 6.54 -20.74 -31.75
N ASP A 551 6.95 -21.40 -30.66
CA ASP A 551 6.23 -22.52 -30.05
C ASP A 551 4.81 -22.09 -29.63
N ASN A 552 4.66 -20.94 -28.96
CA ASN A 552 3.35 -20.45 -28.50
C ASN A 552 2.44 -20.05 -29.68
N VAL A 553 2.98 -19.35 -30.68
CA VAL A 553 2.21 -18.93 -31.87
C VAL A 553 1.74 -20.14 -32.67
N GLN A 554 2.61 -21.10 -32.97
CA GLN A 554 2.23 -22.30 -33.71
C GLN A 554 1.22 -23.15 -32.96
N LYS A 555 1.39 -23.30 -31.64
CA LYS A 555 0.49 -24.12 -30.81
C LYS A 555 -0.90 -23.52 -30.67
N HIS A 556 -1.03 -22.20 -30.60
CA HIS A 556 -2.29 -21.54 -30.23
C HIS A 556 -2.97 -20.80 -31.39
N LEU A 557 -2.25 -20.35 -32.42
CA LEU A 557 -2.81 -19.52 -33.49
C LEU A 557 -2.94 -20.23 -34.85
N ALA A 558 -2.39 -21.43 -35.03
CA ALA A 558 -2.34 -22.10 -36.35
C ALA A 558 -3.71 -22.53 -36.91
N GLU A 559 -4.72 -22.74 -36.06
CA GLU A 559 -6.03 -23.27 -36.46
C GLU A 559 -7.22 -22.45 -35.90
N ASN A 560 -6.97 -21.30 -35.28
CA ASN A 560 -8.03 -20.53 -34.62
C ASN A 560 -8.00 -19.03 -34.98
N ASP A 561 -8.81 -18.67 -35.98
CA ASP A 561 -8.97 -17.28 -36.44
C ASP A 561 -9.45 -16.34 -35.32
N SER A 562 -10.25 -16.84 -34.37
CA SER A 562 -10.71 -16.03 -33.24
C SER A 562 -9.59 -15.67 -32.28
N ASP A 563 -8.65 -16.60 -32.02
CA ASP A 563 -7.48 -16.33 -31.19
C ASP A 563 -6.52 -15.35 -31.88
N LEU A 564 -6.43 -15.40 -33.21
CA LEU A 564 -5.66 -14.42 -33.99
C LEU A 564 -6.26 -13.01 -33.90
N ILE A 565 -7.59 -12.87 -33.86
CA ILE A 565 -8.24 -11.57 -33.64
C ILE A 565 -8.00 -11.09 -32.22
N ASN A 566 -8.11 -11.98 -31.22
CA ASN A 566 -7.92 -11.65 -29.81
C ASN A 566 -6.49 -11.15 -29.53
N ILE A 567 -5.46 -11.81 -30.08
CA ILE A 567 -4.06 -11.38 -29.85
C ILE A 567 -3.74 -10.05 -30.54
N LYS A 568 -4.30 -9.81 -31.73
CA LYS A 568 -4.17 -8.52 -32.43
C LYS A 568 -4.84 -7.41 -31.62
N THR A 569 -6.03 -7.69 -31.11
CA THR A 569 -6.78 -6.77 -30.24
C THR A 569 -5.97 -6.44 -28.98
N ALA A 570 -5.38 -7.45 -28.34
CA ALA A 570 -4.48 -7.24 -27.20
C ALA A 570 -3.27 -6.37 -27.57
N PHE A 571 -2.63 -6.63 -28.71
CA PHE A 571 -1.49 -5.82 -29.16
C PHE A 571 -1.89 -4.37 -29.49
N ASP A 572 -3.04 -4.16 -30.14
CA ASP A 572 -3.61 -2.82 -30.39
C ASP A 572 -3.80 -2.05 -29.07
N PHE A 573 -4.30 -2.70 -28.01
CA PHE A 573 -4.40 -2.08 -26.68
C PHE A 573 -3.05 -1.71 -26.08
N ALA A 574 -2.05 -2.57 -26.20
CA ALA A 574 -0.71 -2.25 -25.74
C ALA A 574 -0.15 -1.03 -26.48
N GLN A 575 -0.36 -0.93 -27.80
CA GLN A 575 0.06 0.22 -28.59
C GLN A 575 -0.67 1.51 -28.18
N LEU A 576 -1.97 1.44 -27.89
CA LEU A 576 -2.75 2.57 -27.42
C LEU A 576 -2.26 3.07 -26.05
N SER A 577 -2.00 2.17 -25.10
CA SER A 577 -1.43 2.51 -23.79
C SER A 577 -0.05 3.17 -23.92
N TYR A 578 0.79 2.67 -24.84
CA TYR A 578 2.09 3.28 -25.12
C TYR A 578 1.96 4.64 -25.82
N ALA A 579 0.98 4.82 -26.71
CA ALA A 579 0.70 6.10 -27.33
C ALA A 579 0.20 7.14 -26.31
N ASP A 580 -0.62 6.74 -25.32
CA ASP A 580 -1.03 7.62 -24.22
C ASP A 580 0.17 8.03 -23.36
N TYR A 581 1.11 7.11 -23.10
CA TYR A 581 2.40 7.44 -22.46
C TYR A 581 3.17 8.50 -23.24
N LEU A 582 3.37 8.31 -24.55
CA LEU A 582 4.08 9.26 -25.40
C LEU A 582 3.44 10.65 -25.42
N GLN A 583 2.10 10.72 -25.44
CA GLN A 583 1.37 12.01 -25.47
C GLN A 583 1.53 12.83 -24.19
N HIS A 584 1.80 12.18 -23.06
CA HIS A 584 1.76 12.81 -21.74
C HIS A 584 3.09 12.71 -20.98
N HIS A 585 4.14 12.23 -21.64
CA HIS A 585 5.49 12.17 -21.13
C HIS A 585 6.08 13.57 -20.89
N ASP A 586 6.92 13.70 -19.86
CA ASP A 586 7.61 14.97 -19.58
C ASP A 586 8.71 15.21 -20.63
N HIS A 587 8.53 16.26 -21.44
CA HIS A 587 9.46 16.67 -22.50
C HIS A 587 10.90 16.88 -22.03
N ASN A 588 11.15 17.05 -20.72
CA ASN A 588 12.49 17.18 -20.16
C ASN A 588 13.17 15.83 -19.86
N THR A 589 12.47 14.72 -20.05
CA THR A 589 12.97 13.38 -19.71
C THR A 589 13.08 12.50 -20.95
N GLU A 590 13.95 11.49 -20.90
CA GLU A 590 14.13 10.55 -22.01
C GLU A 590 12.89 9.65 -22.18
N VAL A 591 12.44 9.49 -23.41
CA VAL A 591 11.32 8.61 -23.78
C VAL A 591 11.80 7.16 -23.73
N TYR A 592 11.08 6.32 -22.99
CA TYR A 592 11.38 4.89 -22.92
C TYR A 592 10.81 4.13 -24.10
N SER A 593 11.59 3.17 -24.61
CA SER A 593 11.11 2.21 -25.61
C SER A 593 9.98 1.35 -25.04
N PRO A 594 9.14 0.72 -25.89
CA PRO A 594 8.08 -0.19 -25.43
C PRO A 594 8.56 -1.28 -24.47
N LEU A 595 9.83 -1.73 -24.59
CA LEU A 595 10.43 -2.70 -23.69
C LEU A 595 10.69 -2.12 -22.29
N ILE A 596 11.26 -0.92 -22.19
CA ILE A 596 11.58 -0.28 -20.91
C ILE A 596 10.30 0.27 -20.24
N ALA A 597 9.35 0.76 -21.04
CA ALA A 597 8.08 1.30 -20.55
C ALA A 597 7.22 0.26 -19.79
N GLN A 598 7.50 -1.04 -19.95
CA GLN A 598 6.82 -2.08 -19.17
C GLN A 598 7.08 -2.00 -17.67
N GLU A 599 8.18 -1.37 -17.24
CA GLU A 599 8.58 -1.23 -15.83
C GLU A 599 7.97 0.03 -15.17
N LEU A 600 7.15 0.79 -15.91
CA LEU A 600 6.51 2.00 -15.39
C LEU A 600 5.26 1.66 -14.56
N PRO A 601 4.98 2.42 -13.49
CA PRO A 601 3.72 2.30 -12.76
C PRO A 601 2.53 2.74 -13.64
N MET A 602 1.36 2.18 -13.34
CA MET A 602 0.11 2.47 -14.03
C MET A 602 -0.90 3.14 -13.09
N GLY A 603 -1.31 4.36 -13.43
CA GLY A 603 -2.39 5.08 -12.76
C GLY A 603 -3.74 4.86 -13.46
N ARG A 604 -4.78 4.59 -12.68
CA ARG A 604 -6.17 4.48 -13.13
C ARG A 604 -6.95 5.70 -12.71
N TYR A 605 -7.50 6.39 -13.69
CA TYR A 605 -8.32 7.58 -13.49
C TYR A 605 -9.78 7.26 -13.75
N GLU A 606 -10.67 7.68 -12.86
CA GLU A 606 -12.10 7.37 -12.95
C GLU A 606 -12.96 8.64 -12.88
N LEU A 607 -13.85 8.78 -13.84
CA LEU A 607 -14.95 9.75 -13.84
C LEU A 607 -16.24 9.02 -13.42
N ALA A 608 -16.79 9.38 -12.27
CA ALA A 608 -18.07 8.84 -11.81
C ALA A 608 -19.24 9.42 -12.64
N LEU A 609 -20.12 8.54 -13.13
CA LEU A 609 -21.21 8.94 -14.03
C LEU A 609 -22.56 9.15 -13.33
N GLN A 610 -22.68 8.84 -12.03
CA GLN A 610 -23.99 8.81 -11.34
C GLN A 610 -24.70 10.18 -11.31
N ASN A 611 -23.93 11.26 -11.23
CA ASN A 611 -24.44 12.63 -11.16
C ASN A 611 -23.91 13.49 -12.33
N PHE A 612 -23.45 12.85 -13.41
CA PHE A 612 -22.87 13.58 -14.53
C PHE A 612 -23.93 14.43 -15.22
N GLN A 613 -23.64 15.72 -15.41
CA GLN A 613 -24.46 16.61 -16.21
C GLN A 613 -23.70 17.01 -17.48
N PHE A 614 -24.36 16.77 -18.61
CA PHE A 614 -23.81 17.20 -19.89
C PHE A 614 -23.82 18.73 -19.98
N ILE A 615 -22.65 19.30 -20.27
CA ILE A 615 -22.50 20.69 -20.71
C ILE A 615 -21.81 20.69 -22.06
N GLU A 616 -22.40 21.42 -23.00
CA GLU A 616 -21.81 21.56 -24.31
C GLU A 616 -20.42 22.20 -24.25
N THR A 617 -19.49 21.70 -25.04
CA THR A 617 -18.15 22.28 -25.14
C THR A 617 -18.16 23.35 -26.22
N VAL A 618 -17.87 24.59 -25.84
CA VAL A 618 -17.73 25.69 -26.81
C VAL A 618 -16.41 25.52 -27.59
N PRO A 619 -16.44 25.53 -28.94
CA PRO A 619 -15.23 25.51 -29.76
C PRO A 619 -14.33 26.72 -29.49
N ARG A 620 -13.03 26.49 -29.42
CA ARG A 620 -12.02 27.55 -29.39
C ARG A 620 -11.30 27.60 -30.73
N ILE A 621 -11.36 28.75 -31.39
CA ILE A 621 -10.76 28.96 -32.70
C ILE A 621 -9.66 30.00 -32.59
N ARG A 622 -8.53 29.73 -33.22
CA ARG A 622 -7.44 30.71 -33.29
C ARG A 622 -7.78 31.79 -34.32
N ARG A 623 -7.92 33.04 -33.85
CA ARG A 623 -8.17 34.24 -34.65
C ARG A 623 -7.18 35.32 -34.27
N GLU A 624 -6.50 35.91 -35.25
CA GLU A 624 -5.47 36.94 -35.07
C GLU A 624 -4.37 36.51 -34.07
N GLY A 625 -4.01 35.23 -34.08
CA GLY A 625 -3.02 34.66 -33.17
C GLY A 625 -3.52 34.42 -31.72
N GLN A 626 -4.77 34.71 -31.40
CA GLN A 626 -5.37 34.46 -30.08
C GLN A 626 -6.42 33.35 -30.12
N TRP A 627 -6.58 32.62 -29.01
CA TRP A 627 -7.66 31.63 -28.86
C TRP A 627 -8.93 32.31 -28.41
N ILE A 628 -9.95 32.30 -29.27
CA ILE A 628 -11.25 32.91 -28.98
C ILE A 628 -12.30 31.80 -28.86
N GLU A 629 -13.11 31.84 -27.80
CA GLU A 629 -14.30 31.01 -27.67
C GLU A 629 -15.39 31.54 -28.61
N ASP A 630 -15.87 30.67 -29.51
CA ASP A 630 -16.88 31.02 -30.49
C ASP A 630 -18.21 30.39 -30.10
N THR A 631 -19.06 31.18 -29.42
CA THR A 631 -20.35 30.71 -28.88
C THR A 631 -21.43 30.51 -29.95
N GLU A 632 -21.21 30.98 -31.19
CA GLU A 632 -22.13 30.75 -32.30
C GLU A 632 -21.86 29.41 -33.01
N LEU A 633 -20.70 28.82 -32.75
CA LEU A 633 -20.29 27.53 -33.29
C LEU A 633 -20.49 26.43 -32.24
N HIS A 634 -20.87 25.26 -32.73
CA HIS A 634 -21.21 24.10 -31.91
C HIS A 634 -20.51 22.86 -32.46
N PHE A 635 -20.00 22.00 -31.58
CA PHE A 635 -19.51 20.70 -31.99
C PHE A 635 -20.68 19.73 -32.20
N GLU A 636 -20.76 19.12 -33.39
CA GLU A 636 -21.68 18.02 -33.65
C GLU A 636 -21.02 16.71 -33.21
N THR A 637 -21.63 16.00 -32.25
CA THR A 637 -21.09 14.73 -31.73
C THR A 637 -21.94 13.55 -32.17
N GLU A 638 -21.31 12.56 -32.80
CA GLU A 638 -21.92 11.29 -33.22
C GLU A 638 -21.35 10.14 -32.38
N VAL A 639 -22.22 9.34 -31.76
CA VAL A 639 -21.85 8.16 -30.96
C VAL A 639 -22.17 6.90 -31.75
N ILE A 640 -21.15 6.12 -32.11
CA ILE A 640 -21.29 4.85 -32.82
C ILE A 640 -20.99 3.73 -31.82
N SER A 641 -22.01 2.95 -31.46
CA SER A 641 -21.90 1.80 -30.56
C SER A 641 -23.02 0.80 -30.85
N GLY A 642 -22.79 -0.48 -30.63
CA GLY A 642 -23.78 -1.54 -30.86
C GLY A 642 -23.20 -2.67 -31.71
N MET A 643 -24.09 -3.49 -32.30
CA MET A 643 -23.66 -4.63 -33.09
C MET A 643 -22.80 -4.21 -34.29
N THR A 644 -21.81 -5.05 -34.62
CA THR A 644 -20.84 -4.79 -35.69
C THR A 644 -21.52 -4.51 -37.04
N ASP A 645 -22.61 -5.22 -37.36
CA ASP A 645 -23.36 -5.02 -38.61
C ASP A 645 -24.10 -3.67 -38.65
N ASP A 646 -24.74 -3.28 -37.53
CA ASP A 646 -25.49 -2.03 -37.43
C ASP A 646 -24.60 -0.79 -37.56
N THR A 647 -23.35 -0.89 -37.09
CA THR A 647 -22.39 0.22 -37.12
C THR A 647 -21.63 0.32 -38.45
N LEU A 648 -21.74 -0.66 -39.34
CA LEU A 648 -20.90 -0.78 -40.55
C LEU A 648 -20.97 0.46 -41.45
N ALA A 649 -22.17 0.96 -41.74
CA ALA A 649 -22.36 2.11 -42.63
C ALA A 649 -21.72 3.40 -42.08
N ALA A 650 -21.87 3.64 -40.78
CA ALA A 650 -21.25 4.78 -40.11
C ALA A 650 -19.72 4.66 -40.12
N ARG A 651 -19.18 3.47 -39.79
CA ARG A 651 -17.73 3.19 -39.82
C ARG A 651 -17.13 3.39 -41.22
N GLN A 652 -17.80 2.91 -42.27
CA GLN A 652 -17.35 3.08 -43.65
C GLN A 652 -17.31 4.56 -44.10
N THR A 653 -18.16 5.41 -43.53
CA THR A 653 -18.19 6.85 -43.82
C THR A 653 -16.97 7.57 -43.21
N ILE A 654 -16.46 7.08 -42.08
CA ILE A 654 -15.36 7.71 -41.33
C ILE A 654 -13.99 7.22 -41.81
N LEU A 655 -13.91 5.95 -42.22
CA LEU A 655 -12.66 5.29 -42.59
C LEU A 655 -11.79 6.05 -43.62
N PRO A 656 -12.33 6.67 -44.69
CA PRO A 656 -11.52 7.45 -45.64
C PRO A 656 -10.79 8.62 -44.99
N VAL A 657 -11.44 9.32 -44.05
CA VAL A 657 -10.85 10.47 -43.33
C VAL A 657 -9.71 10.00 -42.44
N ILE A 658 -9.90 8.89 -41.71
CA ILE A 658 -8.85 8.31 -40.86
C ILE A 658 -7.67 7.82 -41.68
N ASN A 659 -7.89 7.22 -42.86
CA ASN A 659 -6.82 6.82 -43.78
C ASN A 659 -6.01 8.02 -44.27
N GLU A 660 -6.68 9.13 -44.57
CA GLU A 660 -6.01 10.37 -44.95
C GLU A 660 -5.17 10.93 -43.81
N TRP A 661 -5.73 11.02 -42.60
CA TRP A 661 -5.02 11.51 -41.42
C TRP A 661 -3.80 10.66 -41.11
N ARG A 662 -3.95 9.34 -41.13
CA ARG A 662 -2.84 8.38 -40.99
C ARG A 662 -1.72 8.70 -41.98
N ARG A 663 -2.04 8.82 -43.27
CA ARG A 663 -1.04 9.13 -44.31
C ARG A 663 -0.30 10.45 -44.01
N THR A 664 -1.01 11.48 -43.56
CA THR A 664 -0.42 12.78 -43.22
C THR A 664 0.52 12.69 -42.02
N TYR A 665 0.16 11.98 -40.95
CA TYR A 665 1.03 11.76 -39.80
C TYR A 665 2.31 11.00 -40.18
N TYR A 666 2.21 9.94 -40.98
CA TYR A 666 3.40 9.21 -41.46
C TYR A 666 4.30 10.05 -42.37
N GLN A 667 3.73 10.93 -43.20
CA GLN A 667 4.50 11.89 -44.00
C GLN A 667 5.25 12.89 -43.10
N ALA A 668 4.62 13.39 -42.04
CA ALA A 668 5.26 14.27 -41.07
C ALA A 668 6.41 13.57 -40.32
N LYS A 669 6.20 12.32 -39.88
CA LYS A 669 7.23 11.49 -39.24
C LYS A 669 8.45 11.29 -40.15
N ALA A 670 8.23 10.95 -41.42
CA ALA A 670 9.32 10.79 -42.39
C ALA A 670 10.11 12.09 -42.61
N GLN A 671 9.42 13.23 -42.68
CA GLN A 671 10.05 14.54 -42.82
C GLN A 671 10.91 14.90 -41.60
N SER A 672 10.41 14.63 -40.39
CA SER A 672 11.17 14.88 -39.16
C SER A 672 12.50 14.11 -39.16
N LEU A 673 12.45 12.80 -39.44
CA LEU A 673 13.64 11.94 -39.51
C LEU A 673 14.69 12.45 -40.53
N THR A 674 14.25 12.97 -41.67
CA THR A 674 15.16 13.54 -42.69
C THR A 674 15.79 14.86 -42.25
N ALA A 675 15.09 15.69 -41.48
CA ALA A 675 15.60 16.95 -40.95
C ALA A 675 16.68 16.71 -39.87
N THR A 676 16.49 15.70 -39.03
CA THR A 676 17.46 15.31 -37.99
C THR A 676 18.76 14.80 -38.61
N ALA A 677 18.67 13.94 -39.63
CA ALA A 677 19.84 13.44 -40.37
C ALA A 677 20.61 14.55 -41.13
N ALA A 678 19.90 15.57 -41.64
CA ALA A 678 20.50 16.73 -42.29
C ALA A 678 21.25 17.66 -41.30
N ASN A 679 20.82 17.71 -40.04
CA ASN A 679 21.47 18.50 -39.00
C ASN A 679 22.70 17.80 -38.39
N GLU A 680 22.68 16.47 -38.27
CA GLU A 680 23.85 15.67 -37.87
C GLU A 680 24.97 15.73 -38.93
N SER A 681 24.61 15.72 -40.22
CA SER A 681 25.59 15.87 -41.31
C SER A 681 26.18 17.28 -41.47
N ARG A 682 25.65 18.30 -40.76
CA ARG A 682 26.19 19.68 -40.74
C ARG A 682 27.20 19.94 -39.62
N HIS A 683 27.50 18.97 -38.76
CA HIS A 683 28.57 19.10 -37.76
C HIS A 683 29.95 18.78 -38.37
N GLN A 684 30.37 19.60 -39.34
CA GLN A 684 31.78 19.75 -39.72
C GLN A 684 32.21 21.19 -39.39
N PRO A 685 33.34 21.41 -38.70
CA PRO A 685 33.73 22.74 -38.28
C PRO A 685 34.34 23.49 -39.45
N THR A 686 33.56 24.34 -40.11
CA THR A 686 34.08 25.38 -41.00
C THR A 686 33.75 26.76 -40.48
N THR A 687 34.81 27.47 -40.13
CA THR A 687 34.86 28.90 -39.82
C THR A 687 34.35 29.73 -40.99
N ALA A 688 33.22 30.44 -40.85
CA ALA A 688 32.96 31.69 -41.57
C ALA A 688 31.72 32.44 -41.05
N VAL A 689 31.99 33.65 -40.53
CA VAL A 689 31.26 34.93 -40.69
C VAL A 689 29.74 34.96 -40.36
N MET A 690 29.42 35.70 -39.29
CA MET A 690 28.09 36.25 -39.00
C MET A 690 27.56 37.02 -40.21
N ASP A 691 26.48 36.54 -40.81
CA ASP A 691 25.62 37.35 -41.68
C ASP A 691 24.23 37.38 -41.05
N ASP A 692 23.86 38.58 -40.58
CA ASP A 692 22.65 38.90 -39.84
C ASP A 692 21.52 39.14 -40.85
N ARG A 693 20.77 38.09 -41.17
CA ARG A 693 19.49 38.19 -41.88
C ARG A 693 18.43 37.37 -41.15
N PRO A 694 17.29 37.97 -40.76
CA PRO A 694 16.20 37.24 -40.14
C PRO A 694 15.46 36.46 -41.24
N THR A 695 15.78 35.17 -41.40
CA THR A 695 14.88 34.25 -42.09
C THR A 695 13.69 33.96 -41.18
N THR A 696 12.57 34.60 -41.53
CA THR A 696 11.20 34.31 -41.13
C THR A 696 10.87 32.82 -41.18
N GLU A 697 9.98 32.43 -40.25
CA GLU A 697 9.42 31.09 -40.01
C GLU A 697 10.27 30.15 -39.15
N THR A 698 10.35 30.47 -37.87
CA THR A 698 10.52 29.48 -36.80
C THR A 698 9.33 28.52 -36.85
N ARG A 699 9.42 27.44 -37.63
CA ARG A 699 8.56 26.27 -37.49
C ARG A 699 8.70 25.78 -36.05
N ILE A 700 7.73 26.09 -35.20
CA ILE A 700 7.59 25.42 -33.90
C ILE A 700 7.27 23.97 -34.25
N ALA A 701 8.30 23.13 -34.31
CA ALA A 701 8.15 21.71 -34.61
C ALA A 701 7.33 21.08 -33.48
N THR A 702 6.22 20.44 -33.83
CA THR A 702 5.58 19.48 -32.95
C THR A 702 6.59 18.43 -32.51
N ASP A 703 6.57 18.09 -31.23
CA ASP A 703 7.39 17.03 -30.65
C ASP A 703 7.22 15.71 -31.43
N ASP A 704 8.34 15.06 -31.76
CA ASP A 704 8.38 13.78 -32.45
C ASP A 704 7.59 12.70 -31.70
N SER A 705 7.53 12.76 -30.37
CA SER A 705 6.73 11.84 -29.55
C SER A 705 5.22 11.94 -29.82
N VAL A 706 4.71 13.15 -30.07
CA VAL A 706 3.30 13.41 -30.39
C VAL A 706 2.96 12.90 -31.78
N ILE A 707 3.88 13.07 -32.75
CA ILE A 707 3.71 12.53 -34.10
C ILE A 707 3.72 10.99 -34.06
N GLU A 708 4.65 10.40 -33.31
CA GLU A 708 4.75 8.95 -33.12
C GLU A 708 3.48 8.37 -32.50
N ALA A 709 2.97 9.00 -31.43
CA ALA A 709 1.72 8.61 -30.79
C ALA A 709 0.53 8.71 -31.77
N ALA A 710 0.45 9.78 -32.55
CA ALA A 710 -0.61 9.95 -33.54
C ALA A 710 -0.55 8.88 -34.64
N CYS A 711 0.65 8.48 -35.09
CA CYS A 711 0.82 7.35 -36.00
C CYS A 711 0.25 6.06 -35.40
N LEU A 712 0.65 5.70 -34.17
CA LEU A 712 0.18 4.49 -33.48
C LEU A 712 -1.34 4.50 -33.31
N VAL A 713 -1.93 5.59 -32.82
CA VAL A 713 -3.39 5.71 -32.65
C VAL A 713 -4.10 5.62 -34.00
N SER A 714 -3.53 6.18 -35.07
CA SER A 714 -4.13 6.12 -36.41
C SER A 714 -4.10 4.72 -37.03
N ASP A 715 -3.08 3.92 -36.74
CA ASP A 715 -3.03 2.49 -37.11
C ASP A 715 -4.15 1.72 -36.43
N VAL A 716 -4.29 1.88 -35.12
CA VAL A 716 -5.31 1.19 -34.33
C VAL A 716 -6.71 1.66 -34.72
N ALA A 717 -6.92 2.96 -34.92
CA ALA A 717 -8.20 3.50 -35.39
C ALA A 717 -8.62 2.93 -36.75
N GLN A 718 -7.67 2.81 -37.68
CA GLN A 718 -7.93 2.14 -38.96
C GLN A 718 -8.27 0.65 -38.77
N SER A 719 -7.51 -0.05 -37.93
CA SER A 719 -7.71 -1.47 -37.60
C SER A 719 -9.11 -1.71 -37.04
N TRP A 720 -9.51 -0.97 -36.01
CA TRP A 720 -10.79 -1.12 -35.33
C TRP A 720 -11.98 -0.73 -36.19
N LEU A 721 -11.85 0.31 -37.02
CA LEU A 721 -12.94 0.69 -37.94
C LEU A 721 -13.20 -0.38 -39.00
N ARG A 722 -12.17 -1.16 -39.38
CA ARG A 722 -12.31 -2.29 -40.33
C ARG A 722 -12.78 -3.57 -39.64
N THR A 723 -12.13 -3.93 -38.55
CA THR A 723 -12.34 -5.15 -37.75
C THR A 723 -12.90 -4.72 -36.40
N SER A 724 -14.18 -4.36 -36.40
CA SER A 724 -14.87 -3.84 -35.22
C SER A 724 -15.38 -4.98 -34.34
N SER A 725 -15.70 -4.64 -33.09
CA SER A 725 -16.31 -5.51 -32.09
C SER A 725 -17.53 -4.81 -31.52
N ASP A 726 -18.48 -5.58 -31.00
CA ASP A 726 -19.70 -5.07 -30.38
C ASP A 726 -19.43 -4.24 -29.12
N ASP A 727 -18.26 -4.45 -28.49
CA ASP A 727 -17.80 -3.70 -27.32
C ASP A 727 -17.15 -2.35 -27.65
N TYR A 728 -16.90 -2.05 -28.93
CA TYR A 728 -16.26 -0.81 -29.35
C TYR A 728 -17.24 0.35 -29.46
N ILE A 729 -16.79 1.52 -28.99
CA ILE A 729 -17.52 2.77 -29.01
C ILE A 729 -16.66 3.83 -29.69
N TYR A 730 -17.20 4.50 -30.70
CA TYR A 730 -16.55 5.60 -31.39
C TYR A 730 -17.32 6.90 -31.18
N ILE A 731 -16.62 7.96 -30.79
CA ILE A 731 -17.17 9.30 -30.72
C ILE A 731 -16.54 10.14 -31.82
N VAL A 732 -17.36 10.59 -32.77
CA VAL A 732 -16.91 11.46 -33.85
C VAL A 732 -17.37 12.88 -33.56
N VAL A 733 -16.42 13.81 -33.58
CA VAL A 733 -16.69 15.23 -33.35
C VAL A 733 -16.49 15.99 -34.65
N ARG A 734 -17.52 16.74 -35.06
CA ARG A 734 -17.49 17.58 -36.26
C ARG A 734 -17.67 19.05 -35.90
N LEU A 735 -17.09 19.91 -36.74
CA LEU A 735 -17.37 21.35 -36.73
C LEU A 735 -17.69 21.76 -38.17
N ALA A 736 -18.86 22.36 -38.39
CA ALA A 736 -19.35 22.72 -39.72
C ALA A 736 -19.28 21.54 -40.72
N GLY A 737 -19.70 20.34 -40.29
CA GLY A 737 -19.69 19.11 -41.09
C GLY A 737 -18.34 18.40 -41.26
N GLN A 738 -17.21 19.05 -40.95
CA GLN A 738 -15.88 18.44 -41.04
C GLN A 738 -15.52 17.67 -39.78
N ILE A 739 -14.99 16.45 -39.90
CA ILE A 739 -14.49 15.68 -38.76
C ILE A 739 -13.25 16.39 -38.21
N VAL A 740 -13.26 16.68 -36.91
CA VAL A 740 -12.15 17.34 -36.19
C VAL A 740 -11.42 16.33 -35.29
N SER A 741 -12.16 15.40 -34.69
CA SER A 741 -11.59 14.38 -33.79
C SER A 741 -12.44 13.11 -33.80
N ILE A 742 -11.78 11.99 -33.51
CA ILE A 742 -12.41 10.72 -33.13
C ILE A 742 -11.85 10.25 -31.79
N THR A 743 -12.70 9.72 -30.93
CA THR A 743 -12.31 9.03 -29.68
C THR A 743 -12.81 7.60 -29.73
N MET A 744 -11.95 6.66 -29.35
CA MET A 744 -12.24 5.24 -29.24
C MET A 744 -12.34 4.86 -27.76
N ALA A 745 -13.36 4.09 -27.42
CA ALA A 745 -13.60 3.55 -26.09
C ALA A 745 -14.13 2.12 -26.20
N MET A 746 -14.07 1.38 -25.10
CA MET A 746 -14.65 0.04 -25.02
C MET A 746 -15.21 -0.26 -23.64
N ASP A 747 -16.14 -1.20 -23.56
CA ASP A 747 -16.55 -1.75 -22.27
C ASP A 747 -15.44 -2.64 -21.67
N ILE A 748 -15.00 -2.31 -20.46
CA ILE A 748 -14.03 -3.12 -19.69
C ILE A 748 -14.77 -4.24 -18.95
N ASN A 749 -15.97 -3.92 -18.48
CA ASN A 749 -16.89 -4.83 -17.83
C ASN A 749 -18.32 -4.27 -17.93
N GLU A 750 -19.30 -4.96 -17.34
CA GLU A 750 -20.71 -4.53 -17.35
C GLU A 750 -20.92 -3.11 -16.77
N SER A 751 -20.09 -2.71 -15.79
CA SER A 751 -20.21 -1.44 -15.07
C SER A 751 -19.31 -0.31 -15.62
N ASP A 752 -18.15 -0.61 -16.18
CA ASP A 752 -17.12 0.38 -16.48
C ASP A 752 -16.72 0.35 -17.96
N THR A 753 -16.48 1.53 -18.52
CA THR A 753 -16.04 1.71 -19.90
C THR A 753 -14.68 2.43 -19.89
N GLY A 754 -13.74 1.97 -20.69
CA GLY A 754 -12.39 2.49 -20.81
C GLY A 754 -12.22 3.38 -22.04
N ILE A 755 -11.55 4.51 -21.90
CA ILE A 755 -11.05 5.30 -23.02
C ILE A 755 -9.82 4.58 -23.57
N ALA A 756 -9.88 4.20 -24.84
CA ALA A 756 -8.80 3.47 -25.49
C ALA A 756 -7.83 4.43 -26.20
N GLY A 757 -8.34 5.47 -26.87
CA GLY A 757 -7.47 6.46 -27.51
C GLY A 757 -8.24 7.57 -28.22
N SER A 758 -7.55 8.61 -28.67
CA SER A 758 -8.15 9.68 -29.46
C SER A 758 -7.21 10.18 -30.55
N LEU A 759 -7.78 10.41 -31.73
CA LEU A 759 -7.09 10.95 -32.89
C LEU A 759 -7.72 12.29 -33.29
N THR A 760 -6.89 13.28 -33.55
CA THR A 760 -7.31 14.63 -33.97
C THR A 760 -6.83 14.89 -35.39
N ASN A 761 -7.51 15.79 -36.11
CA ASN A 761 -7.10 16.22 -37.43
C ASN A 761 -5.61 16.69 -37.43
N PRO A 762 -4.74 16.13 -38.29
CA PRO A 762 -3.32 16.46 -38.37
C PRO A 762 -3.03 17.95 -38.50
N ASP A 763 -3.91 18.72 -39.14
CA ASP A 763 -3.71 20.16 -39.33
C ASP A 763 -3.59 20.92 -38.01
N TYR A 764 -4.33 20.48 -36.98
CA TYR A 764 -4.35 21.11 -35.66
C TYR A 764 -3.32 20.51 -34.71
N VAL A 765 -2.84 19.31 -34.99
CA VAL A 765 -1.79 18.66 -34.20
C VAL A 765 -0.43 19.12 -34.69
N LEU A 766 -0.09 18.89 -35.96
CA LEU A 766 1.20 19.20 -36.57
C LEU A 766 1.50 20.70 -36.64
N ARG A 767 0.46 21.54 -36.58
CA ARG A 767 0.55 23.00 -36.57
C ARG A 767 -0.33 23.57 -35.45
N PRO A 768 0.07 23.43 -34.18
CA PRO A 768 -0.79 23.73 -33.03
C PRO A 768 -1.17 25.21 -32.91
N GLU A 769 -0.43 26.08 -33.58
CA GLU A 769 -0.57 27.54 -33.56
C GLU A 769 -1.07 28.09 -34.91
N VAL A 770 -1.62 27.23 -35.79
CA VAL A 770 -2.18 27.64 -37.08
C VAL A 770 -3.42 28.51 -36.92
N GLU A 771 -3.52 29.56 -37.74
CA GLU A 771 -4.72 30.40 -37.82
C GLU A 771 -5.93 29.55 -38.28
N GLY A 772 -7.09 29.75 -37.64
CA GLY A 772 -8.26 28.88 -37.82
C GLY A 772 -8.13 27.51 -37.14
N GLY A 773 -7.05 27.26 -36.38
CA GLY A 773 -6.89 26.03 -35.59
C GLY A 773 -8.03 25.86 -34.58
N ILE A 774 -8.46 24.61 -34.35
CA ILE A 774 -9.61 24.26 -33.50
C ILE A 774 -9.13 23.56 -32.23
N ARG A 775 -9.65 23.99 -31.07
CA ARG A 775 -9.48 23.33 -29.76
C ARG A 775 -10.84 23.06 -29.11
N GLY A 776 -10.89 22.04 -28.25
CA GLY A 776 -12.08 21.63 -27.51
C GLY A 776 -12.75 20.34 -28.01
N ALA A 777 -12.40 19.85 -29.21
CA ALA A 777 -13.02 18.66 -29.79
C ALA A 777 -12.85 17.40 -28.92
N GLY A 778 -11.67 17.16 -28.36
CA GLY A 778 -11.46 16.03 -27.43
C GLY A 778 -12.33 16.12 -26.17
N THR A 779 -12.48 17.32 -25.59
CA THR A 779 -13.38 17.54 -24.44
C THR A 779 -14.84 17.30 -24.83
N ALA A 780 -15.27 17.75 -26.02
CA ALA A 780 -16.60 17.46 -26.54
C ALA A 780 -16.83 15.94 -26.69
N ALA A 781 -15.83 15.21 -27.20
CA ALA A 781 -15.90 13.76 -27.35
C ALA A 781 -16.08 13.05 -25.99
N ILE A 782 -15.27 13.39 -24.99
CA ILE A 782 -15.37 12.77 -23.67
C ILE A 782 -16.69 13.11 -22.97
N ARG A 783 -17.19 14.35 -23.11
CA ARG A 783 -18.50 14.72 -22.55
C ARG A 783 -19.65 13.97 -23.22
N ALA A 784 -19.62 13.83 -24.55
CA ALA A 784 -20.63 13.05 -25.27
C ALA A 784 -20.57 11.56 -24.89
N LEU A 785 -19.37 11.00 -24.72
CA LEU A 785 -19.19 9.64 -24.22
C LEU A 785 -19.77 9.48 -22.82
N ALA A 786 -19.41 10.36 -21.89
CA ALA A 786 -19.90 10.33 -20.51
C ALA A 786 -21.43 10.45 -20.45
N ASP A 787 -22.03 11.34 -21.24
CA ASP A 787 -23.49 11.47 -21.36
C ASP A 787 -24.15 10.18 -21.86
N HIS A 788 -23.64 9.60 -22.96
CA HIS A 788 -24.12 8.32 -23.50
C HIS A 788 -24.05 7.18 -22.47
N LEU A 789 -22.91 7.05 -21.79
CA LEU A 789 -22.70 5.99 -20.80
C LEU A 789 -23.55 6.18 -19.55
N SER A 790 -23.74 7.43 -19.10
CA SER A 790 -24.61 7.75 -17.97
C SER A 790 -26.06 7.33 -18.25
N LYS A 791 -26.56 7.58 -19.48
CA LYS A 791 -27.89 7.17 -19.94
C LYS A 791 -28.03 5.64 -20.06
N LYS A 792 -26.93 4.93 -20.36
CA LYS A 792 -26.87 3.46 -20.32
C LYS A 792 -26.72 2.88 -18.90
N GLY A 793 -26.64 3.72 -17.86
CA GLY A 793 -26.54 3.28 -16.47
C GLY A 793 -25.15 2.77 -16.07
N LYS A 794 -24.11 3.03 -16.87
CA LYS A 794 -22.72 2.70 -16.52
C LYS A 794 -22.29 3.43 -15.25
N ARG A 795 -21.35 2.84 -14.51
CA ARG A 795 -20.83 3.40 -13.26
C ARG A 795 -19.83 4.52 -13.53
N SER A 796 -18.81 4.23 -14.32
CA SER A 796 -17.66 5.12 -14.50
C SER A 796 -17.07 5.01 -15.89
N LEU A 797 -16.47 6.12 -16.32
CA LEU A 797 -15.57 6.19 -17.47
C LEU A 797 -14.13 6.20 -16.94
N VAL A 798 -13.27 5.35 -17.51
CA VAL A 798 -11.94 5.08 -16.98
C VAL A 798 -10.84 5.35 -18.00
N SER A 799 -9.67 5.81 -17.54
CA SER A 799 -8.43 5.86 -18.32
C SER A 799 -7.30 5.27 -17.50
N ASP A 800 -6.66 4.21 -18.01
CA ASP A 800 -5.42 3.66 -17.46
C ASP A 800 -4.23 4.32 -18.17
N VAL A 801 -3.21 4.73 -17.41
CA VAL A 801 -2.10 5.56 -17.90
C VAL A 801 -0.80 5.07 -17.27
N ILE A 802 0.18 4.66 -18.10
CA ILE A 802 1.53 4.34 -17.60
C ILE A 802 2.41 5.59 -17.63
N SER A 803 3.20 5.80 -16.58
CA SER A 803 4.05 6.99 -16.48
C SER A 803 5.11 6.84 -15.40
N LYS A 804 6.14 7.70 -15.42
CA LYS A 804 6.95 7.98 -14.23
C LYS A 804 6.06 8.58 -13.13
N PRO A 805 6.41 8.45 -11.85
CA PRO A 805 5.51 8.26 -10.70
C PRO A 805 4.20 9.08 -10.72
N SER A 806 3.20 8.67 -11.51
CA SER A 806 1.76 8.99 -11.46
C SER A 806 1.27 10.43 -11.20
N ALA A 807 2.15 11.44 -11.13
CA ALA A 807 1.83 12.86 -11.01
C ALA A 807 2.31 13.58 -12.29
N VAL A 808 1.51 14.55 -12.73
CA VAL A 808 1.64 15.43 -13.92
C VAL A 808 0.91 14.97 -15.22
N VAL A 809 0.45 13.73 -15.33
CA VAL A 809 0.14 13.15 -16.66
C VAL A 809 -1.12 13.67 -17.35
N LYS A 810 -2.10 14.32 -16.69
CA LYS A 810 -3.30 14.83 -17.42
C LYS A 810 -3.79 16.23 -17.01
N LYS A 811 -2.86 17.20 -16.91
CA LYS A 811 -3.23 18.64 -16.85
C LYS A 811 -4.09 19.13 -18.01
N LYS A 812 -4.00 18.51 -19.21
CA LYS A 812 -4.67 18.98 -20.44
C LYS A 812 -6.08 18.43 -20.70
N VAL A 813 -6.51 17.35 -20.05
CA VAL A 813 -7.79 16.65 -20.34
C VAL A 813 -8.76 16.59 -19.15
N GLY A 814 -8.43 17.26 -18.05
CA GLY A 814 -9.29 17.36 -16.87
C GLY A 814 -9.00 16.34 -15.78
N PHE A 815 -8.15 15.33 -16.00
CA PHE A 815 -7.80 14.38 -14.95
C PHE A 815 -6.67 14.96 -14.07
N LYS A 816 -7.04 15.46 -12.88
CA LYS A 816 -6.11 16.10 -11.94
C LYS A 816 -5.49 15.09 -10.99
N PHE A 817 -4.19 15.25 -10.73
CA PHE A 817 -3.55 14.74 -9.52
C PHE A 817 -4.02 15.61 -8.35
N ILE A 818 -4.38 15.00 -7.22
CA ILE A 818 -4.89 15.73 -6.07
C ILE A 818 -3.72 16.41 -5.36
N ASN A 819 -3.90 17.70 -5.01
CA ASN A 819 -2.98 18.58 -4.26
C ASN A 819 -1.74 19.11 -5.01
N GLU A 820 -1.91 19.64 -6.23
CA GLU A 820 -1.03 20.74 -6.69
C GLU A 820 -1.80 22.06 -6.57
N PHE A 821 -1.37 22.92 -5.64
CA PHE A 821 -1.75 24.34 -5.63
C PHE A 821 -0.99 25.11 -6.71
#